data_AF-A0A941EGT8-F1
#
_entry.id   AF-A0A941EGT8-F1
#
_cell.length_a   1.000
_cell.length_b   1.000
_cell.length_c   1.000
_cell.angle_alpha   90.00
_cell.angle_beta   90.00
_cell.angle_gamma   90.00
#
_symmetry.space_group_name_H-M   'P 1'
#
loop_
_entity.id
_entity.type
_entity.pdbx_description
1 polymer ?
#
loop_
_entity_poly.entity_id
_entity_poly.type
_entity_poly.pdbx_seq_one_letter_code
_entity_poly.pdbx_strand_id
1 'polypeptide(L)'
;MTQQPTVESLSQKYADPKWRKSLSEIVNIAALLRHSIIDAEYKVSDAMNGAIVLTDYGSKIRQQLITKHDVPAKEASLICLLEIASDDLIVDVEKTNTGKLIEEISAHIRDGKIKYPLRYTRELYDKAADLFPDRRVRLNSHDTARLLENTPCGVFQVGTHITGPLGIAESMQGRWIAPRSHLALQHCSDVACHAAHVTDLSTNYDAQINRELPKVAKVLQSTSKAAEVWAEFISEVRFPEDASYDAYDFLPAPLLLGECFSMEELREMVRWLHENAGPQVRDEMRRVGYGSGREEKLEEANSGTLLQLCWIARSNEIAKAIDALISSNVVKIAPGEVRKRQLTEDCLGPFELFGEVGAYGFRSKSLDDDLPLLRLQRLVGGLYDMTKSEDREELNWQLRSVEGPNIESRLADFLYKHDPASVVENIVLARKQNVDVAFEKLHITNQGLSATGVSSDKDLVNQILWKLGFDLPLPTKRTELFWRYHGEMTQLVRDALASSSINIEKIKSAGALYFPELEGVLEDSLQYAWWALTNDHVSSRRPFVYAQSYGEEAWRSLSDYQKKDKNLENLSLNGRRTLYPLVNSFGHFSSFLKDLCVHADEYVRAVDAAPGYVGKTDIQKFPFAHTVPFLDLVSGSQDALIEGSATVSILLRAADVVGMRNNLAHFQKTPVELGALEQALDATRRAIERLEAMGFCRMIYAISERSTDRWGRSTVTLTGADGSAISLAQPSSFKWVGMPNLGVPQYLFKGAIFESPGEMLRFSDDPESSFSKMWDNYPRRCRYSTYRAGGEAASAVDAAASSHKILP
;
A
#
# COMPACT_ATOMS: atom_id res chain seq x y z
N MET A 1 -57.83 10.17 -0.13
CA MET A 1 -56.42 10.60 -0.28
C MET A 1 -55.62 9.84 0.75
N THR A 2 -55.04 8.70 0.36
CA THR A 2 -54.11 7.92 1.20
C THR A 2 -52.86 8.77 1.40
N GLN A 3 -52.50 9.09 2.64
CA GLN A 3 -51.23 9.76 2.95
C GLN A 3 -50.09 8.92 2.37
N GLN A 4 -49.19 9.56 1.62
CA GLN A 4 -47.98 8.90 1.14
C GLN A 4 -47.14 8.48 2.36
N PRO A 5 -46.57 7.27 2.37
CA PRO A 5 -45.71 6.82 3.46
C PRO A 5 -44.49 7.74 3.56
N THR A 6 -44.11 8.09 4.78
CA THR A 6 -42.81 8.70 5.11
C THR A 6 -41.88 7.65 5.69
N VAL A 7 -40.56 7.89 5.69
CA VAL A 7 -39.57 7.00 6.30
C VAL A 7 -39.91 6.72 7.77
N GLU A 8 -40.24 7.76 8.54
CA GLU A 8 -40.69 7.65 9.92
C GLU A 8 -41.90 6.70 10.08
N SER A 9 -42.88 6.80 9.18
CA SER A 9 -44.07 5.93 9.23
C SER A 9 -43.74 4.47 8.91
N LEU A 10 -42.80 4.21 7.99
CA LEU A 10 -42.30 2.86 7.70
C LEU A 10 -41.47 2.32 8.86
N SER A 11 -40.59 3.13 9.43
CA SER A 11 -39.77 2.77 10.59
C SER A 11 -40.60 2.40 11.81
N GLN A 12 -41.72 3.09 12.04
CA GLN A 12 -42.70 2.72 13.08
C GLN A 12 -43.49 1.45 12.72
N LYS A 13 -43.96 1.34 11.46
CA LYS A 13 -44.73 0.16 11.00
C LYS A 13 -43.91 -1.13 11.07
N TYR A 14 -42.63 -1.05 10.78
CA TYR A 14 -41.69 -2.17 10.74
C TYR A 14 -40.63 -2.05 11.83
N ALA A 15 -41.06 -1.81 13.08
CA ALA A 15 -40.16 -1.65 14.22
C ALA A 15 -39.53 -2.96 14.73
N ASP A 16 -40.04 -4.13 14.35
CA ASP A 16 -39.53 -5.42 14.82
C ASP A 16 -38.08 -5.67 14.34
N PRO A 17 -37.10 -5.81 15.25
CA PRO A 17 -35.71 -6.08 14.89
C PRO A 17 -35.51 -7.39 14.12
N LYS A 18 -36.32 -8.43 14.41
CA LYS A 18 -36.22 -9.72 13.70
C LYS A 18 -36.65 -9.57 12.26
N TRP A 19 -37.78 -8.91 12.04
CA TRP A 19 -38.26 -8.59 10.71
C TRP A 19 -37.26 -7.74 9.91
N ARG A 20 -36.69 -6.69 10.53
CA ARG A 20 -35.65 -5.85 9.90
C ARG A 20 -34.41 -6.65 9.52
N LYS A 21 -33.98 -7.59 10.36
CA LYS A 21 -32.87 -8.51 10.04
C LYS A 21 -33.19 -9.37 8.82
N SER A 22 -34.39 -9.96 8.74
CA SER A 22 -34.80 -10.74 7.57
C SER A 22 -34.89 -9.89 6.29
N LEU A 23 -35.37 -8.64 6.39
CA LEU A 23 -35.36 -7.71 5.26
C LEU A 23 -33.92 -7.43 4.81
N SER A 24 -33.00 -7.16 5.75
CA SER A 24 -31.59 -6.95 5.46
C SER A 24 -30.96 -8.17 4.76
N GLU A 25 -31.27 -9.39 5.19
CA GLU A 25 -30.82 -10.63 4.51
C GLU A 25 -31.31 -10.72 3.06
N ILE A 26 -32.59 -10.39 2.80
CA ILE A 26 -33.14 -10.37 1.43
C ILE A 26 -32.45 -9.32 0.57
N VAL A 27 -32.24 -8.11 1.12
CA VAL A 27 -31.51 -7.02 0.45
C VAL A 27 -30.08 -7.45 0.12
N ASN A 28 -29.42 -8.12 1.05
CA ASN A 28 -28.06 -8.64 0.88
C ASN A 28 -27.99 -9.67 -0.26
N ILE A 29 -28.93 -10.61 -0.32
CA ILE A 29 -29.05 -11.60 -1.39
C ILE A 29 -29.29 -10.91 -2.75
N ALA A 30 -30.22 -9.96 -2.80
CA ALA A 30 -30.51 -9.22 -4.03
C ALA A 30 -29.27 -8.44 -4.53
N ALA A 31 -28.53 -7.81 -3.63
CA ALA A 31 -27.31 -7.08 -3.97
C ALA A 31 -26.22 -8.00 -4.57
N LEU A 32 -26.03 -9.20 -4.02
CA LEU A 32 -25.13 -10.20 -4.62
C LEU A 32 -25.55 -10.54 -6.06
N LEU A 33 -26.84 -10.85 -6.26
CA LEU A 33 -27.36 -11.24 -7.57
C LEU A 33 -27.29 -10.12 -8.61
N ARG A 34 -27.59 -8.87 -8.23
CA ARG A 34 -27.55 -7.70 -9.14
C ARG A 34 -26.17 -7.48 -9.77
N HIS A 35 -25.10 -7.80 -9.04
CA HIS A 35 -23.71 -7.60 -9.49
C HIS A 35 -23.04 -8.88 -9.99
N SER A 36 -23.81 -9.94 -10.21
CA SER A 36 -23.29 -11.19 -10.74
C SER A 36 -23.05 -11.15 -12.26
N ILE A 37 -22.04 -11.88 -12.70
CA ILE A 37 -21.76 -12.12 -14.12
C ILE A 37 -22.26 -13.52 -14.47
N ILE A 38 -23.19 -13.60 -15.42
CA ILE A 38 -23.82 -14.83 -15.89
C ILE A 38 -23.62 -15.00 -17.40
N ASP A 39 -23.68 -16.23 -17.87
CA ASP A 39 -23.64 -16.56 -19.30
C ASP A 39 -25.01 -16.36 -19.99
N ALA A 40 -25.03 -16.48 -21.32
CA ALA A 40 -26.27 -16.35 -22.10
C ALA A 40 -27.28 -17.47 -21.83
N GLU A 41 -26.81 -18.64 -21.38
CA GLU A 41 -27.64 -19.83 -21.21
C GLU A 41 -28.23 -19.94 -19.80
N TYR A 42 -27.88 -19.00 -18.91
CA TYR A 42 -28.33 -18.98 -17.54
C TYR A 42 -29.85 -18.95 -17.42
N LYS A 43 -30.37 -19.88 -16.63
CA LYS A 43 -31.79 -20.03 -16.33
C LYS A 43 -32.01 -20.07 -14.82
N VAL A 44 -33.09 -19.42 -14.38
CA VAL A 44 -33.50 -19.48 -12.98
C VAL A 44 -33.97 -20.89 -12.64
N SER A 45 -33.39 -21.49 -11.60
CA SER A 45 -33.74 -22.85 -11.19
C SER A 45 -35.10 -22.90 -10.49
N ASP A 46 -35.74 -24.07 -10.52
CA ASP A 46 -37.02 -24.29 -9.80
C ASP A 46 -36.84 -24.14 -8.29
N ALA A 47 -35.68 -24.53 -7.76
CA ALA A 47 -35.35 -24.40 -6.35
C ALA A 47 -35.26 -22.92 -5.93
N MET A 48 -34.61 -22.07 -6.74
CA MET A 48 -34.51 -20.63 -6.51
C MET A 48 -35.89 -19.97 -6.59
N ASN A 49 -36.65 -20.22 -7.66
CA ASN A 49 -37.99 -19.65 -7.83
C ASN A 49 -38.94 -20.09 -6.71
N GLY A 50 -38.89 -21.36 -6.28
CA GLY A 50 -39.72 -21.88 -5.21
C GLY A 50 -39.36 -21.37 -3.80
N ALA A 51 -38.21 -20.72 -3.63
CA ALA A 51 -37.81 -20.09 -2.37
C ALA A 51 -38.32 -18.64 -2.22
N ILE A 52 -38.74 -18.01 -3.32
CA ILE A 52 -39.23 -16.62 -3.35
C ILE A 52 -40.74 -16.62 -3.10
N VAL A 53 -41.17 -15.90 -2.06
CA VAL A 53 -42.60 -15.68 -1.79
C VAL A 53 -42.90 -14.21 -1.98
N LEU A 54 -43.90 -13.90 -2.82
CA LEU A 54 -44.30 -12.53 -3.11
C LEU A 54 -45.48 -12.12 -2.23
N THR A 55 -45.57 -10.84 -1.92
CA THR A 55 -46.78 -10.25 -1.30
C THR A 55 -47.94 -10.22 -2.30
N ASP A 56 -49.12 -9.79 -1.86
CA ASP A 56 -50.25 -9.52 -2.77
C ASP A 56 -49.90 -8.46 -3.82
N TYR A 57 -49.12 -7.44 -3.43
CA TYR A 57 -48.63 -6.41 -4.33
C TYR A 57 -47.62 -6.99 -5.33
N GLY A 58 -46.62 -7.74 -4.87
CA GLY A 58 -45.66 -8.39 -5.74
C GLY A 58 -46.28 -9.43 -6.67
N SER A 59 -47.30 -10.17 -6.22
CA SER A 59 -48.04 -11.11 -7.06
C SER A 59 -48.77 -10.41 -8.22
N LYS A 60 -49.31 -9.20 -7.98
CA LYS A 60 -49.88 -8.36 -9.05
C LYS A 60 -48.81 -7.92 -10.04
N ILE A 61 -47.65 -7.48 -9.57
CA ILE A 61 -46.51 -7.09 -10.44
C ILE A 61 -46.06 -8.27 -11.29
N ARG A 62 -45.83 -9.43 -10.67
CA ARG A 62 -45.48 -10.68 -11.36
C ARG A 62 -46.52 -11.04 -12.42
N GLN A 63 -47.81 -10.97 -12.10
CA GLN A 63 -48.86 -11.28 -13.07
C GLN A 63 -48.86 -10.28 -14.24
N GLN A 64 -48.60 -9.00 -13.99
CA GLN A 64 -48.47 -8.00 -15.06
C GLN A 64 -47.24 -8.24 -15.93
N LEU A 65 -46.10 -8.62 -15.35
CA LEU A 65 -44.90 -9.02 -16.10
C LEU A 65 -45.19 -10.21 -17.02
N ILE A 66 -45.89 -11.24 -16.51
CA ILE A 66 -46.24 -12.43 -17.28
C ILE A 66 -47.26 -12.08 -18.38
N THR A 67 -48.36 -11.41 -18.05
CA THR A 67 -49.49 -11.24 -18.97
C THR A 67 -49.35 -10.09 -19.96
N LYS A 68 -48.77 -8.95 -19.54
CA LYS A 68 -48.64 -7.76 -20.39
C LYS A 68 -47.31 -7.69 -21.12
N HIS A 69 -46.28 -8.32 -20.56
CA HIS A 69 -44.90 -8.17 -21.03
C HIS A 69 -44.24 -9.49 -21.43
N ASP A 70 -44.99 -10.60 -21.37
CA ASP A 70 -44.57 -11.95 -21.76
C ASP A 70 -43.28 -12.41 -21.08
N VAL A 71 -43.09 -12.01 -19.82
CA VAL A 71 -41.95 -12.42 -19.01
C VAL A 71 -42.21 -13.81 -18.45
N PRO A 72 -41.30 -14.78 -18.64
CA PRO A 72 -41.53 -16.12 -18.12
C PRO A 72 -41.57 -16.14 -16.58
N ALA A 73 -42.36 -17.07 -16.05
CA ALA A 73 -42.84 -17.00 -14.67
C ALA A 73 -41.73 -17.07 -13.60
N LYS A 74 -40.60 -17.71 -13.89
CA LYS A 74 -39.46 -17.84 -12.97
C LYS A 74 -38.65 -16.54 -12.92
N GLU A 75 -38.36 -16.00 -14.08
CA GLU A 75 -37.67 -14.72 -14.26
C GLU A 75 -38.50 -13.59 -13.65
N ALA A 76 -39.83 -13.59 -13.84
CA ALA A 76 -40.71 -12.61 -13.20
C ALA A 76 -40.61 -12.63 -11.67
N SER A 77 -40.53 -13.80 -11.04
CA SER A 77 -40.34 -13.93 -9.58
C SER A 77 -38.97 -13.42 -9.13
N LEU A 78 -37.90 -13.75 -9.88
CA LEU A 78 -36.55 -13.28 -9.56
C LEU A 78 -36.42 -11.77 -9.75
N ILE A 79 -36.99 -11.19 -10.81
CA ILE A 79 -37.06 -9.75 -11.02
C ILE A 79 -37.74 -9.05 -9.82
N CYS A 80 -38.83 -9.63 -9.32
CA CYS A 80 -39.51 -9.13 -8.13
C CYS A 80 -38.61 -9.15 -6.88
N LEU A 81 -37.79 -10.20 -6.71
CA LEU A 81 -36.78 -10.27 -5.66
C LEU A 81 -35.70 -9.20 -5.83
N LEU A 82 -35.28 -8.90 -7.05
CA LEU A 82 -34.24 -7.91 -7.32
C LEU A 82 -34.70 -6.49 -7.04
N GLU A 83 -35.99 -6.14 -7.18
CA GLU A 83 -36.52 -4.80 -6.87
C GLU A 83 -36.90 -4.60 -5.40
N ILE A 84 -37.32 -5.66 -4.69
CA ILE A 84 -37.69 -5.71 -3.25
C ILE A 84 -38.93 -4.87 -2.88
N ALA A 85 -38.97 -3.58 -3.24
CA ALA A 85 -40.04 -2.64 -2.90
C ALA A 85 -40.23 -1.58 -3.99
N SER A 86 -41.46 -1.05 -4.09
CA SER A 86 -41.76 0.13 -4.93
C SER A 86 -42.79 1.02 -4.24
N ASP A 87 -44.09 0.81 -4.46
CA ASP A 87 -45.13 1.49 -3.66
C ASP A 87 -45.38 0.76 -2.32
N ASP A 88 -45.18 -0.54 -2.32
CA ASP A 88 -45.23 -1.44 -1.17
C ASP A 88 -44.17 -2.53 -1.35
N LEU A 89 -43.98 -3.38 -0.34
CA LEU A 89 -43.10 -4.55 -0.43
C LEU A 89 -43.58 -5.49 -1.52
N ILE A 90 -42.67 -5.88 -2.41
CA ILE A 90 -42.92 -6.85 -3.48
C ILE A 90 -42.71 -8.28 -2.95
N VAL A 91 -41.73 -8.46 -2.08
CA VAL A 91 -41.35 -9.75 -1.50
C VAL A 91 -41.91 -9.88 -0.08
N ASP A 92 -42.46 -11.06 0.24
CA ASP A 92 -42.89 -11.41 1.60
C ASP A 92 -41.65 -11.78 2.42
N VAL A 93 -41.23 -10.86 3.30
CA VAL A 93 -40.00 -10.94 4.10
C VAL A 93 -40.01 -12.14 5.07
N GLU A 94 -41.18 -12.52 5.57
CA GLU A 94 -41.29 -13.58 6.58
C GLU A 94 -41.36 -14.98 5.96
N LYS A 95 -41.99 -15.09 4.78
CA LYS A 95 -42.20 -16.38 4.12
C LYS A 95 -41.12 -16.76 3.11
N THR A 96 -40.34 -15.79 2.62
CA THR A 96 -39.24 -16.05 1.68
C THR A 96 -38.13 -16.85 2.37
N ASN A 97 -37.72 -17.97 1.78
CA ASN A 97 -36.72 -18.85 2.37
C ASN A 97 -35.30 -18.42 1.96
N THR A 98 -34.70 -17.52 2.75
CA THR A 98 -33.34 -17.00 2.52
C THR A 98 -32.28 -18.09 2.54
N GLY A 99 -32.37 -19.06 3.45
CA GLY A 99 -31.43 -20.19 3.54
C GLY A 99 -31.36 -21.01 2.25
N LYS A 100 -32.53 -21.37 1.69
CA LYS A 100 -32.60 -22.11 0.42
C LYS A 100 -32.12 -21.27 -0.77
N LEU A 101 -32.38 -19.96 -0.78
CA LEU A 101 -31.82 -19.06 -1.79
C LEU A 101 -30.29 -19.06 -1.73
N ILE A 102 -29.71 -18.93 -0.53
CA ILE A 102 -28.25 -18.93 -0.33
C ILE A 102 -27.64 -20.26 -0.77
N GLU A 103 -28.24 -21.40 -0.40
CA GLU A 103 -27.78 -22.73 -0.82
C GLU A 103 -27.74 -22.87 -2.34
N GLU A 104 -28.78 -22.42 -3.02
CA GLU A 104 -28.89 -22.50 -4.48
C GLU A 104 -27.92 -21.56 -5.19
N ILE A 105 -27.79 -20.31 -4.70
CA ILE A 105 -26.82 -19.34 -5.24
C ILE A 105 -25.39 -19.87 -5.01
N SER A 106 -25.11 -20.43 -3.83
CA SER A 106 -23.85 -21.07 -3.50
C SER A 106 -23.51 -22.22 -4.46
N ALA A 107 -24.50 -23.06 -4.81
CA ALA A 107 -24.33 -24.10 -5.82
C ALA A 107 -24.04 -23.51 -7.21
N HIS A 108 -24.79 -22.49 -7.64
CA HIS A 108 -24.55 -21.81 -8.92
C HIS A 108 -23.17 -21.14 -9.02
N ILE A 109 -22.64 -20.62 -7.90
CA ILE A 109 -21.27 -20.08 -7.84
C ILE A 109 -20.24 -21.20 -8.03
N ARG A 110 -20.38 -22.32 -7.30
CA ARG A 110 -19.46 -23.47 -7.41
C ARG A 110 -19.47 -24.10 -8.80
N ASP A 111 -20.64 -24.15 -9.43
CA ASP A 111 -20.82 -24.63 -10.81
C ASP A 111 -20.29 -23.63 -11.87
N GLY A 112 -19.92 -22.41 -11.48
CA GLY A 112 -19.46 -21.36 -12.39
C GLY A 112 -20.56 -20.71 -13.23
N LYS A 113 -21.85 -20.97 -12.92
CA LYS A 113 -23.02 -20.33 -13.56
C LYS A 113 -23.19 -18.88 -13.13
N ILE A 114 -22.80 -18.59 -11.89
CA ILE A 114 -22.70 -17.23 -11.34
C ILE A 114 -21.23 -16.97 -11.05
N LYS A 115 -20.68 -15.89 -11.61
CA LYS A 115 -19.29 -15.49 -11.40
C LYS A 115 -19.19 -14.09 -10.84
N TYR A 116 -18.16 -13.87 -10.04
CA TYR A 116 -17.72 -12.54 -9.62
C TYR A 116 -16.24 -12.38 -9.97
N PRO A 117 -15.78 -11.18 -10.35
CA PRO A 117 -14.38 -10.97 -10.66
C PRO A 117 -13.53 -10.85 -9.39
N LEU A 118 -12.43 -11.61 -9.31
CA LEU A 118 -11.47 -11.50 -8.20
C LEU A 118 -10.61 -10.23 -8.33
N ARG A 119 -11.01 -9.16 -7.62
CA ARG A 119 -10.36 -7.84 -7.72
C ARG A 119 -9.28 -7.55 -6.68
N TYR A 120 -9.28 -8.28 -5.57
CA TYR A 120 -8.36 -8.04 -4.44
C TYR A 120 -7.04 -8.80 -4.60
N THR A 121 -6.69 -9.19 -5.82
CA THR A 121 -5.43 -9.85 -6.19
C THR A 121 -4.98 -9.33 -7.54
N ARG A 122 -3.72 -9.61 -7.90
CA ARG A 122 -3.14 -9.20 -9.19
C ARG A 122 -3.55 -10.10 -10.37
N GLU A 123 -4.15 -11.27 -10.12
CA GLU A 123 -4.37 -12.30 -11.15
C GLU A 123 -5.20 -11.80 -12.35
N LEU A 124 -6.32 -11.10 -12.10
CA LEU A 124 -7.14 -10.54 -13.18
C LEU A 124 -6.44 -9.41 -13.93
N TYR A 125 -5.66 -8.60 -13.22
CA TYR A 125 -4.88 -7.50 -13.81
C TYR A 125 -3.83 -8.05 -14.78
N ASP A 126 -3.04 -9.03 -14.35
CA ASP A 126 -2.00 -9.62 -15.20
C ASP A 126 -2.64 -10.34 -16.40
N LYS A 127 -3.72 -11.09 -16.17
CA LYS A 127 -4.44 -11.77 -17.25
C LYS A 127 -5.07 -10.80 -18.26
N ALA A 128 -5.60 -9.67 -17.81
CA ALA A 128 -6.14 -8.64 -18.70
C ALA A 128 -5.04 -8.01 -19.58
N ALA A 129 -3.85 -7.77 -19.01
CA ALA A 129 -2.70 -7.27 -19.76
C ALA A 129 -2.20 -8.25 -20.82
N ASP A 130 -2.33 -9.57 -20.58
CA ASP A 130 -2.03 -10.62 -21.57
C ASP A 130 -3.06 -10.74 -22.68
N LEU A 131 -4.35 -10.72 -22.32
CA LEU A 131 -5.44 -10.97 -23.27
C LEU A 131 -5.75 -9.76 -24.15
N PHE A 132 -5.58 -8.55 -23.62
CA PHE A 132 -6.01 -7.32 -24.27
C PHE A 132 -4.80 -6.39 -24.45
N PRO A 133 -4.14 -6.43 -25.64
CA PRO A 133 -2.93 -5.64 -25.89
C PRO A 133 -3.22 -4.13 -25.91
N ASP A 134 -4.47 -3.76 -26.18
CA ASP A 134 -4.96 -2.38 -26.21
C ASP A 134 -5.76 -2.05 -24.95
N ARG A 135 -5.76 -0.78 -24.56
CA ARG A 135 -6.59 -0.28 -23.46
C ARG A 135 -8.08 -0.36 -23.84
N ARG A 136 -8.91 -0.94 -22.97
CA ARG A 136 -10.37 -1.03 -23.14
C ARG A 136 -11.07 -0.41 -21.94
N VAL A 137 -12.03 0.48 -22.21
CA VAL A 137 -12.87 1.08 -21.15
C VAL A 137 -13.96 0.09 -20.70
N ARG A 138 -14.45 -0.75 -21.62
CA ARG A 138 -15.47 -1.75 -21.37
C ARG A 138 -15.16 -3.04 -22.13
N LEU A 139 -15.39 -4.18 -21.50
CA LEU A 139 -15.39 -5.49 -22.13
C LEU A 139 -16.84 -5.90 -22.42
N ASN A 140 -17.09 -6.41 -23.63
CA ASN A 140 -18.35 -7.09 -23.95
C ASN A 140 -18.47 -8.41 -23.16
N SER A 141 -19.63 -9.07 -23.23
CA SER A 141 -19.89 -10.32 -22.50
C SER A 141 -18.95 -11.47 -22.89
N HIS A 142 -18.58 -11.57 -24.17
CA HIS A 142 -17.64 -12.58 -24.67
C HIS A 142 -16.22 -12.37 -24.11
N ASP A 143 -15.70 -11.15 -24.17
CA ASP A 143 -14.37 -10.83 -23.65
C ASP A 143 -14.33 -10.87 -22.13
N THR A 144 -15.44 -10.53 -21.46
CA THR A 144 -15.60 -10.71 -20.01
C THR A 144 -15.55 -12.20 -19.65
N ALA A 145 -16.26 -13.07 -20.38
CA ALA A 145 -16.23 -14.52 -20.17
C ALA A 145 -14.81 -15.08 -20.36
N ARG A 146 -14.09 -14.64 -21.41
CA ARG A 146 -12.68 -15.00 -21.65
C ARG A 146 -11.75 -14.54 -20.52
N LEU A 147 -11.95 -13.33 -20.01
CA LEU A 147 -11.18 -12.82 -18.88
C LEU A 147 -11.42 -13.64 -17.61
N LEU A 148 -12.66 -14.07 -17.35
CA LEU A 148 -13.04 -14.85 -16.17
C LEU A 148 -12.89 -16.37 -16.31
N GLU A 149 -12.46 -16.85 -17.47
CA GLU A 149 -12.22 -18.27 -17.71
C GLU A 149 -11.02 -18.77 -16.88
N ASN A 150 -11.15 -19.88 -16.16
CA ASN A 150 -10.06 -20.42 -15.31
C ASN A 150 -9.53 -19.46 -14.22
N THR A 151 -10.26 -18.40 -13.88
CA THR A 151 -9.93 -17.53 -12.74
C THR A 151 -10.81 -17.90 -11.55
N PRO A 152 -10.30 -17.87 -10.31
CA PRO A 152 -11.13 -18.10 -9.14
C PRO A 152 -12.29 -17.11 -9.06
N CYS A 153 -13.42 -17.55 -8.49
CA CYS A 153 -14.52 -16.65 -8.21
C CYS A 153 -14.11 -15.59 -7.20
N GLY A 154 -14.49 -14.33 -7.44
CA GLY A 154 -14.17 -13.20 -6.60
C GLY A 154 -14.78 -13.28 -5.20
N VAL A 155 -14.00 -12.82 -4.23
CA VAL A 155 -14.40 -12.77 -2.82
C VAL A 155 -15.00 -11.41 -2.50
N PHE A 156 -16.27 -11.41 -2.13
CA PHE A 156 -17.03 -10.22 -1.75
C PHE A 156 -17.85 -10.54 -0.52
N GLN A 157 -18.26 -9.52 0.22
CA GLN A 157 -19.06 -9.71 1.40
C GLN A 157 -20.20 -8.72 1.47
N VAL A 158 -21.41 -9.23 1.63
CA VAL A 158 -22.61 -8.41 1.78
C VAL A 158 -23.39 -8.91 3.00
N GLY A 159 -23.39 -8.09 4.06
CA GLY A 159 -23.84 -8.52 5.37
C GLY A 159 -22.92 -9.62 5.91
N THR A 160 -23.48 -10.74 6.33
CA THR A 160 -22.71 -11.92 6.75
C THR A 160 -22.37 -12.86 5.60
N HIS A 161 -22.83 -12.63 4.38
CA HIS A 161 -22.61 -13.56 3.27
C HIS A 161 -21.33 -13.24 2.51
N ILE A 162 -20.41 -14.20 2.43
CA ILE A 162 -19.14 -14.09 1.71
C ILE A 162 -19.19 -14.97 0.46
N THR A 163 -19.03 -14.37 -0.72
CA THR A 163 -18.87 -15.13 -1.98
C THR A 163 -17.44 -15.62 -2.14
N GLY A 164 -17.23 -16.65 -2.94
CA GLY A 164 -15.91 -17.10 -3.35
C GLY A 164 -15.95 -18.49 -3.98
N PRO A 165 -14.78 -19.12 -4.21
CA PRO A 165 -14.70 -20.42 -4.89
C PRO A 165 -15.44 -21.56 -4.16
N LEU A 166 -15.66 -21.45 -2.84
CA LEU A 166 -16.39 -22.43 -2.04
C LEU A 166 -17.92 -22.19 -2.04
N GLY A 167 -18.42 -21.24 -2.83
CA GLY A 167 -19.81 -20.81 -2.83
C GLY A 167 -20.05 -19.64 -1.88
N ILE A 168 -21.13 -19.68 -1.09
CA ILE A 168 -21.41 -18.69 -0.03
C ILE A 168 -21.02 -19.24 1.35
N ALA A 169 -20.14 -18.52 2.03
CA ALA A 169 -19.76 -18.71 3.42
C ALA A 169 -20.44 -17.66 4.34
N GLU A 170 -20.48 -17.92 5.63
CA GLU A 170 -21.01 -16.99 6.64
C GLU A 170 -19.88 -16.34 7.46
N SER A 171 -19.88 -15.02 7.53
CA SER A 171 -18.93 -14.23 8.31
C SER A 171 -19.40 -14.07 9.76
N MET A 172 -18.45 -14.07 10.69
CA MET A 172 -18.68 -13.75 12.11
C MET A 172 -18.93 -12.26 12.38
N GLN A 173 -18.83 -11.42 11.34
CA GLN A 173 -19.10 -9.98 11.36
C GLN A 173 -19.77 -9.55 10.06
N GLY A 174 -20.82 -8.73 10.13
CA GLY A 174 -21.42 -8.10 8.96
C GLY A 174 -20.51 -7.05 8.34
N ARG A 175 -20.29 -7.08 7.02
CA ARG A 175 -19.52 -6.07 6.27
C ARG A 175 -20.23 -5.70 4.97
N TRP A 176 -19.95 -4.50 4.47
CA TRP A 176 -20.41 -4.06 3.16
C TRP A 176 -19.25 -3.90 2.19
N ILE A 177 -18.88 -5.00 1.54
CA ILE A 177 -17.84 -5.11 0.52
C ILE A 177 -18.50 -5.74 -0.73
N ALA A 178 -19.38 -4.97 -1.37
CA ALA A 178 -20.23 -5.47 -2.45
C ALA A 178 -19.44 -5.82 -3.73
N PRO A 179 -19.95 -6.77 -4.55
CA PRO A 179 -19.36 -7.06 -5.85
C PRO A 179 -19.36 -5.85 -6.78
N ARG A 180 -18.28 -5.71 -7.56
CA ARG A 180 -18.08 -4.60 -8.51
C ARG A 180 -17.61 -5.15 -9.85
N SER A 181 -18.19 -4.66 -10.93
CA SER A 181 -17.75 -4.92 -12.32
C SER A 181 -16.78 -3.88 -12.87
N HIS A 182 -16.56 -2.79 -12.15
CA HIS A 182 -15.63 -1.71 -12.49
C HIS A 182 -14.27 -1.98 -11.83
N LEU A 183 -13.27 -2.42 -12.61
CA LEU A 183 -12.01 -2.99 -12.11
C LEU A 183 -10.77 -2.34 -12.72
N ALA A 184 -9.75 -2.09 -11.90
CA ALA A 184 -8.46 -1.58 -12.35
C ALA A 184 -7.65 -2.72 -13.00
N LEU A 185 -7.70 -2.82 -14.34
CA LEU A 185 -7.17 -3.98 -15.07
C LEU A 185 -5.99 -3.69 -15.98
N GLN A 186 -5.76 -2.43 -16.36
CA GLN A 186 -4.77 -2.11 -17.41
C GLN A 186 -4.02 -0.82 -17.12
N HIS A 187 -2.73 -0.77 -17.43
CA HIS A 187 -2.00 0.49 -17.60
C HIS A 187 -1.87 0.81 -19.09
N CYS A 188 -1.97 2.09 -19.46
CA CYS A 188 -1.72 2.47 -20.84
C CYS A 188 -0.23 2.36 -21.19
N SER A 189 0.06 2.40 -22.49
CA SER A 189 1.41 2.35 -23.05
C SER A 189 2.24 3.60 -22.73
N ASP A 190 1.62 4.68 -22.25
CA ASP A 190 2.32 5.91 -21.89
C ASP A 190 3.11 5.70 -20.59
N VAL A 191 4.44 5.77 -20.68
CA VAL A 191 5.37 5.56 -19.58
C VAL A 191 5.17 6.54 -18.41
N ALA A 192 4.62 7.73 -18.67
CA ALA A 192 4.33 8.72 -17.62
C ALA A 192 2.98 8.49 -16.90
N CYS A 193 2.13 7.60 -17.41
CA CYS A 193 0.87 7.30 -16.73
C CYS A 193 1.10 6.21 -15.67
N HIS A 194 1.01 6.55 -14.40
CA HIS A 194 1.18 5.59 -13.30
C HIS A 194 -0.16 5.06 -12.74
N ALA A 195 -1.29 5.46 -13.35
CA ALA A 195 -2.61 5.05 -12.89
C ALA A 195 -3.03 3.72 -13.53
N ALA A 196 -3.54 2.81 -12.72
CA ALA A 196 -4.27 1.65 -13.20
C ALA A 196 -5.64 2.10 -13.73
N HIS A 197 -5.86 1.95 -15.03
CA HIS A 197 -7.12 2.34 -15.65
C HIS A 197 -8.21 1.31 -15.37
N VAL A 198 -9.40 1.85 -15.14
CA VAL A 198 -10.56 1.05 -14.84
C VAL A 198 -11.24 0.57 -16.12
N THR A 199 -11.74 -0.65 -16.07
CA THR A 199 -12.45 -1.36 -17.14
C THR A 199 -13.77 -1.89 -16.60
N ASP A 200 -14.86 -1.62 -17.32
CA ASP A 200 -16.19 -2.19 -17.03
C ASP A 200 -16.31 -3.60 -17.59
N LEU A 201 -16.64 -4.56 -16.73
CA LEU A 201 -17.07 -5.90 -17.13
C LEU A 201 -18.57 -5.93 -17.42
N SER A 202 -18.96 -6.64 -18.46
CA SER A 202 -20.37 -6.80 -18.85
C SER A 202 -20.87 -8.22 -18.54
N THR A 203 -22.02 -8.32 -17.89
CA THR A 203 -22.80 -9.57 -17.82
C THR A 203 -23.46 -9.85 -19.18
N ASN A 204 -23.86 -11.10 -19.45
CA ASN A 204 -24.44 -11.42 -20.74
C ASN A 204 -25.90 -10.92 -20.83
N TYR A 205 -26.16 -9.98 -21.76
CA TYR A 205 -27.50 -9.40 -21.97
C TYR A 205 -28.49 -10.38 -22.61
N ASP A 206 -28.01 -11.43 -23.28
CA ASP A 206 -28.86 -12.45 -23.90
C ASP A 206 -29.40 -13.45 -22.87
N ALA A 207 -28.83 -13.47 -21.66
CA ALA A 207 -29.38 -14.23 -20.55
C ALA A 207 -30.85 -13.84 -20.33
N GLN A 208 -31.72 -14.84 -20.23
CA GLN A 208 -33.17 -14.61 -20.21
C GLN A 208 -33.57 -13.59 -19.13
N ILE A 209 -33.03 -13.72 -17.92
CA ILE A 209 -33.28 -12.78 -16.82
C ILE A 209 -32.89 -11.33 -17.16
N ASN A 210 -31.73 -11.11 -17.79
CA ASN A 210 -31.20 -9.78 -18.10
C ASN A 210 -31.99 -9.11 -19.23
N ARG A 211 -32.42 -9.88 -20.22
CA ARG A 211 -33.28 -9.38 -21.32
C ARG A 211 -34.64 -8.91 -20.82
N GLU A 212 -35.20 -9.60 -19.82
CA GLU A 212 -36.51 -9.29 -19.28
C GLU A 212 -36.48 -8.19 -18.19
N LEU A 213 -35.34 -8.00 -17.50
CA LEU A 213 -35.19 -7.05 -16.38
C LEU A 213 -35.69 -5.62 -16.68
N PRO A 214 -35.36 -4.97 -17.82
CA PRO A 214 -35.83 -3.61 -18.11
C PRO A 214 -37.36 -3.48 -18.21
N LYS A 215 -38.10 -4.59 -18.38
CA LYS A 215 -39.56 -4.56 -18.43
C LYS A 215 -40.18 -4.27 -17.06
N VAL A 216 -39.47 -4.50 -15.96
CA VAL A 216 -39.97 -4.16 -14.60
C VAL A 216 -40.17 -2.66 -14.43
N ALA A 217 -39.26 -1.84 -14.95
CA ALA A 217 -39.38 -0.39 -14.92
C ALA A 217 -40.64 0.10 -15.65
N LYS A 218 -41.12 -0.64 -16.66
CA LYS A 218 -42.38 -0.35 -17.36
C LYS A 218 -43.62 -0.76 -16.56
N VAL A 219 -43.52 -1.77 -15.69
CA VAL A 219 -44.62 -2.19 -14.81
C VAL A 219 -44.71 -1.30 -13.57
N LEU A 220 -43.56 -0.89 -13.04
CA LEU A 220 -43.42 0.06 -11.94
C LEU A 220 -43.64 1.53 -12.38
N GLN A 221 -44.23 1.74 -13.57
CA GLN A 221 -44.43 3.04 -14.22
C GLN A 221 -44.78 4.18 -13.22
N SER A 222 -43.95 5.23 -13.25
CA SER A 222 -43.90 6.44 -12.42
C SER A 222 -42.90 6.35 -11.26
N THR A 223 -41.94 7.28 -11.26
CA THR A 223 -41.05 7.59 -10.13
C THR A 223 -41.93 8.01 -8.95
N SER A 224 -42.52 7.05 -8.25
CA SER A 224 -43.37 7.32 -7.11
C SER A 224 -42.44 7.78 -6.00
N LYS A 225 -42.77 8.89 -5.32
CA LYS A 225 -42.07 9.30 -4.10
C LYS A 225 -41.99 8.15 -3.08
N ALA A 226 -42.92 7.19 -3.14
CA ALA A 226 -42.88 6.01 -2.27
C ALA A 226 -41.66 5.12 -2.53
N ALA A 227 -41.22 4.95 -3.79
CA ALA A 227 -40.01 4.17 -4.08
C ALA A 227 -38.74 4.82 -3.49
N GLU A 228 -38.64 6.15 -3.51
CA GLU A 228 -37.55 6.90 -2.86
C GLU A 228 -37.62 6.77 -1.33
N VAL A 229 -38.82 6.77 -0.75
CA VAL A 229 -39.02 6.56 0.69
C VAL A 229 -38.66 5.13 1.11
N TRP A 230 -39.03 4.12 0.32
CA TRP A 230 -38.64 2.73 0.55
C TRP A 230 -37.14 2.52 0.39
N ALA A 231 -36.53 3.19 -0.59
CA ALA A 231 -35.10 3.24 -0.80
C ALA A 231 -34.35 3.73 0.44
N GLU A 232 -34.78 4.87 0.98
CA GLU A 232 -34.21 5.48 2.18
C GLU A 232 -34.41 4.59 3.42
N PHE A 233 -35.62 4.06 3.61
CA PHE A 233 -35.91 3.11 4.70
C PHE A 233 -35.07 1.83 4.62
N ILE A 234 -34.91 1.24 3.43
CA ILE A 234 -34.05 0.06 3.24
C ILE A 234 -32.59 0.40 3.56
N SER A 235 -32.13 1.61 3.21
CA SER A 235 -30.81 2.09 3.59
C SER A 235 -30.65 2.18 5.11
N GLU A 236 -31.62 2.71 5.85
CA GLU A 236 -31.62 2.73 7.33
C GLU A 236 -31.60 1.32 7.94
N VAL A 237 -32.34 0.37 7.34
CA VAL A 237 -32.36 -1.03 7.82
C VAL A 237 -31.04 -1.75 7.53
N ARG A 238 -30.39 -1.43 6.42
CA ARG A 238 -29.12 -2.04 5.99
C ARG A 238 -27.93 -1.50 6.76
N PHE A 239 -27.93 -0.20 7.03
CA PHE A 239 -26.94 0.49 7.85
C PHE A 239 -27.62 0.95 9.14
N PRO A 240 -27.74 0.07 10.16
CA PRO A 240 -28.25 0.50 11.45
C PRO A 240 -27.44 1.71 11.94
N GLU A 241 -28.04 2.58 12.77
CA GLU A 241 -27.38 3.77 13.34
C GLU A 241 -26.02 3.46 14.00
N ASP A 242 -25.78 2.19 14.36
CA ASP A 242 -24.52 1.62 14.85
C ASP A 242 -23.45 1.34 13.76
N ALA A 243 -23.62 1.80 12.51
CA ALA A 243 -22.55 1.80 11.53
C ALA A 243 -21.32 2.46 12.17
N SER A 244 -20.26 1.68 12.36
CA SER A 244 -19.13 2.05 13.21
C SER A 244 -18.53 3.40 12.79
N TYR A 245 -18.89 4.46 13.52
CA TYR A 245 -18.16 5.72 13.57
C TYR A 245 -16.92 5.59 14.45
N ASP A 246 -16.38 4.37 14.59
CA ASP A 246 -15.16 4.17 15.36
C ASP A 246 -13.94 4.46 14.49
N ALA A 247 -13.18 5.46 14.91
CA ALA A 247 -11.91 5.80 14.30
C ALA A 247 -10.89 4.65 14.41
N TYR A 248 -11.08 3.64 15.27
CA TYR A 248 -10.16 2.50 15.42
C TYR A 248 -10.59 1.25 14.65
N ASP A 249 -11.54 1.36 13.73
CA ASP A 249 -12.10 0.17 13.10
C ASP A 249 -11.06 -0.62 12.27
N PHE A 250 -11.12 -1.94 12.41
CA PHE A 250 -10.34 -2.92 11.68
C PHE A 250 -11.00 -3.33 10.36
N LEU A 251 -12.16 -2.76 10.02
CA LEU A 251 -12.88 -3.00 8.76
C LEU A 251 -11.98 -3.09 7.51
N PRO A 252 -10.88 -2.31 7.35
CA PRO A 252 -9.99 -2.43 6.19
C PRO A 252 -9.13 -3.70 6.13
N ALA A 253 -8.95 -4.44 7.24
CA ALA A 253 -8.03 -5.58 7.32
C ALA A 253 -8.27 -6.68 6.25
N PRO A 254 -9.51 -7.12 5.98
CA PRO A 254 -9.78 -8.13 4.95
C PRO A 254 -9.37 -7.69 3.53
N LEU A 255 -9.45 -6.38 3.22
CA LEU A 255 -9.20 -5.83 1.89
C LEU A 255 -7.73 -5.86 1.49
N LEU A 256 -6.81 -5.89 2.47
CA LEU A 256 -5.36 -5.89 2.21
C LEU A 256 -4.83 -7.26 1.83
N LEU A 257 -5.53 -8.31 2.24
CA LEU A 257 -4.99 -9.66 2.28
C LEU A 257 -4.42 -10.09 0.93
N GLY A 258 -5.19 -9.96 -0.16
CA GLY A 258 -4.77 -10.48 -1.46
C GLY A 258 -3.80 -9.57 -2.24
N GLU A 259 -3.57 -8.35 -1.79
CA GLU A 259 -2.63 -7.40 -2.42
C GLU A 259 -1.38 -7.15 -1.58
N CYS A 260 -1.37 -7.52 -0.28
CA CYS A 260 -0.27 -7.26 0.65
C CYS A 260 0.42 -8.53 1.17
N PHE A 261 -0.18 -9.70 0.98
CA PHE A 261 0.38 -10.96 1.46
C PHE A 261 0.55 -11.96 0.32
N SER A 262 1.68 -12.67 0.33
CA SER A 262 1.93 -13.75 -0.61
C SER A 262 1.00 -14.94 -0.34
N MET A 263 0.91 -15.87 -1.29
CA MET A 263 0.14 -17.11 -1.11
C MET A 263 0.59 -17.91 0.12
N GLU A 264 1.90 -17.97 0.39
CA GLU A 264 2.46 -18.64 1.57
C GLU A 264 2.01 -17.94 2.85
N GLU A 265 2.10 -16.61 2.90
CA GLU A 265 1.70 -15.81 4.05
C GLU A 265 0.17 -15.92 4.31
N LEU A 266 -0.64 -15.99 3.25
CA LEU A 266 -2.09 -16.21 3.36
C LEU A 266 -2.44 -17.60 3.91
N ARG A 267 -1.68 -18.64 3.55
CA ARG A 267 -1.87 -19.99 4.14
C ARG A 267 -1.60 -19.98 5.63
N GLU A 268 -0.53 -19.33 6.07
CA GLU A 268 -0.24 -19.18 7.50
C GLU A 268 -1.34 -18.40 8.23
N MET A 269 -1.94 -17.41 7.57
CA MET A 269 -3.08 -16.68 8.11
C MET A 269 -4.32 -17.57 8.29
N VAL A 270 -4.65 -18.40 7.30
CA VAL A 270 -5.75 -19.36 7.41
C VAL A 270 -5.50 -20.37 8.55
N ARG A 271 -4.27 -20.88 8.69
CA ARG A 271 -3.88 -21.77 9.80
C ARG A 271 -4.07 -21.10 11.15
N TRP A 272 -3.53 -19.89 11.30
CA TRP A 272 -3.64 -19.13 12.54
C TRP A 272 -5.10 -18.85 12.91
N LEU A 273 -5.93 -18.42 11.95
CA LEU A 273 -7.34 -18.12 12.18
C LEU A 273 -8.13 -19.38 12.56
N HIS A 274 -7.87 -20.50 11.91
CA HIS A 274 -8.50 -21.78 12.26
C HIS A 274 -8.18 -22.18 13.71
N GLU A 275 -6.96 -22.00 14.16
CA GLU A 275 -6.55 -22.34 15.52
C GLU A 275 -7.08 -21.34 16.57
N ASN A 276 -7.06 -20.04 16.26
CA ASN A 276 -7.17 -18.97 17.28
C ASN A 276 -8.46 -18.12 17.22
N ALA A 277 -9.17 -18.03 16.08
CA ALA A 277 -10.32 -17.11 15.92
C ALA A 277 -11.62 -17.60 16.59
N GLY A 278 -11.63 -18.81 17.14
CA GLY A 278 -12.75 -19.37 17.92
C GLY A 278 -13.50 -20.52 17.22
N PRO A 279 -14.42 -21.19 17.94
CA PRO A 279 -15.10 -22.39 17.43
C PRO A 279 -16.02 -22.11 16.25
N GLN A 280 -16.71 -20.96 16.22
CA GLN A 280 -17.65 -20.62 15.14
C GLN A 280 -16.94 -20.46 13.78
N VAL A 281 -15.75 -19.83 13.77
CA VAL A 281 -14.91 -19.73 12.56
C VAL A 281 -14.50 -21.12 12.08
N ARG A 282 -14.08 -22.01 12.98
CA ARG A 282 -13.71 -23.39 12.63
C ARG A 282 -14.88 -24.19 12.07
N ASP A 283 -16.04 -24.08 12.69
CA ASP A 283 -17.23 -24.83 12.27
C ASP A 283 -17.70 -24.37 10.89
N GLU A 284 -17.64 -23.07 10.63
CA GLU A 284 -17.96 -22.53 9.32
C GLU A 284 -16.93 -22.92 8.26
N MET A 285 -15.63 -22.85 8.57
CA MET A 285 -14.58 -23.36 7.69
C MET A 285 -14.80 -24.85 7.36
N ARG A 286 -15.23 -25.68 8.32
CA ARG A 286 -15.62 -27.09 8.09
C ARG A 286 -16.84 -27.22 7.21
N ARG A 287 -17.86 -26.38 7.41
CA ARG A 287 -19.09 -26.37 6.60
C ARG A 287 -18.78 -26.13 5.12
N VAL A 288 -17.84 -25.23 4.83
CA VAL A 288 -17.41 -24.93 3.45
C VAL A 288 -16.32 -25.88 2.92
N GLY A 289 -15.86 -26.84 3.74
CA GLY A 289 -15.02 -27.96 3.31
C GLY A 289 -13.55 -27.94 3.75
N TYR A 290 -13.16 -27.05 4.68
CA TYR A 290 -11.81 -26.96 5.26
C TYR A 290 -11.71 -27.65 6.64
N GLY A 291 -10.61 -28.36 6.95
CA GLY A 291 -10.38 -28.93 8.29
C GLY A 291 -11.00 -30.32 8.56
N SER A 292 -11.57 -31.01 7.56
CA SER A 292 -12.07 -32.39 7.69
C SER A 292 -10.96 -33.46 7.57
N GLY A 293 -9.73 -33.17 8.02
CA GLY A 293 -8.57 -34.07 7.93
C GLY A 293 -7.78 -34.04 6.61
N ARG A 294 -7.90 -32.96 5.82
CA ARG A 294 -7.16 -32.77 4.55
C ARG A 294 -6.35 -31.47 4.57
N GLU A 295 -5.29 -31.40 5.38
CA GLU A 295 -4.32 -30.30 5.31
C GLU A 295 -3.71 -30.15 3.90
N GLU A 296 -3.62 -31.25 3.15
CA GLU A 296 -3.21 -31.29 1.73
C GLU A 296 -4.01 -30.34 0.82
N LYS A 297 -5.25 -29.98 1.17
CA LYS A 297 -6.08 -29.07 0.36
C LYS A 297 -5.67 -27.59 0.47
N LEU A 298 -4.97 -27.17 1.53
CA LEU A 298 -4.60 -25.77 1.69
C LEU A 298 -3.46 -25.37 0.75
N GLU A 299 -2.55 -26.30 0.47
CA GLU A 299 -1.44 -26.08 -0.46
C GLU A 299 -1.93 -25.91 -1.90
N GLU A 300 -2.99 -26.63 -2.28
CA GLU A 300 -3.65 -26.52 -3.59
C GLU A 300 -4.66 -25.36 -3.70
N ALA A 301 -4.96 -24.68 -2.60
CA ALA A 301 -5.95 -23.61 -2.59
C ALA A 301 -5.48 -22.40 -3.41
N ASN A 302 -6.34 -21.90 -4.29
CA ASN A 302 -6.12 -20.64 -5.00
C ASN A 302 -6.34 -19.43 -4.07
N SER A 303 -5.93 -18.26 -4.52
CA SER A 303 -6.02 -17.00 -3.76
C SER A 303 -7.45 -16.69 -3.31
N GLY A 304 -8.44 -16.86 -4.19
CA GLY A 304 -9.86 -16.68 -3.86
C GLY A 304 -10.32 -17.58 -2.72
N THR A 305 -9.90 -18.84 -2.67
CA THR A 305 -10.24 -19.77 -1.58
C THR A 305 -9.61 -19.32 -0.26
N LEU A 306 -8.32 -18.94 -0.26
CA LEU A 306 -7.64 -18.47 0.94
C LEU A 306 -8.28 -17.19 1.49
N LEU A 307 -8.58 -16.23 0.62
CA LEU A 307 -9.26 -14.99 0.98
C LEU A 307 -10.65 -15.26 1.57
N GLN A 308 -11.45 -16.12 0.93
CA GLN A 308 -12.77 -16.49 1.43
C GLN A 308 -12.70 -17.09 2.84
N LEU A 309 -11.73 -17.98 3.10
CA LEU A 309 -11.53 -18.58 4.42
C LEU A 309 -11.11 -17.55 5.47
N CYS A 310 -10.21 -16.62 5.12
CA CYS A 310 -9.81 -15.54 6.03
C CYS A 310 -10.99 -14.63 6.40
N TRP A 311 -11.86 -14.31 5.43
CA TRP A 311 -12.95 -13.34 5.61
C TRP A 311 -14.09 -13.85 6.52
N ILE A 312 -14.16 -15.16 6.80
CA ILE A 312 -15.09 -15.76 7.78
C ILE A 312 -14.86 -15.14 9.17
N ALA A 313 -13.61 -14.90 9.55
CA ALA A 313 -13.25 -14.33 10.84
C ALA A 313 -13.64 -12.84 10.92
N ARG A 314 -13.74 -12.30 12.14
CA ARG A 314 -13.98 -10.88 12.38
C ARG A 314 -12.76 -10.05 11.99
N SER A 315 -12.97 -8.76 11.70
CA SER A 315 -11.89 -7.89 11.22
C SER A 315 -10.79 -7.70 12.26
N ASN A 316 -11.15 -7.65 13.54
CA ASN A 316 -10.19 -7.61 14.64
C ASN A 316 -9.43 -8.94 14.82
N GLU A 317 -10.03 -10.08 14.51
CA GLU A 317 -9.36 -11.38 14.51
C GLU A 317 -8.35 -11.49 13.37
N ILE A 318 -8.70 -10.98 12.18
CA ILE A 318 -7.79 -10.89 11.03
C ILE A 318 -6.61 -9.95 11.37
N ALA A 319 -6.87 -8.78 11.95
CA ALA A 319 -5.81 -7.86 12.37
C ALA A 319 -4.88 -8.49 13.42
N LYS A 320 -5.44 -9.20 14.41
CA LYS A 320 -4.65 -9.96 15.39
C LYS A 320 -3.83 -11.07 14.76
N ALA A 321 -4.36 -11.75 13.74
CA ALA A 321 -3.62 -12.77 13.00
C ALA A 321 -2.39 -12.15 12.31
N ILE A 322 -2.59 -11.00 11.63
CA ILE A 322 -1.50 -10.25 11.00
C ILE A 322 -0.44 -9.88 12.04
N ASP A 323 -0.86 -9.26 13.15
CA ASP A 323 0.05 -8.85 14.23
C ASP A 323 0.84 -10.02 14.81
N ALA A 324 0.16 -11.14 15.10
CA ALA A 324 0.77 -12.33 15.67
C ALA A 324 1.78 -12.97 14.71
N LEU A 325 1.44 -13.10 13.43
CA LEU A 325 2.32 -13.69 12.41
C LEU A 325 3.57 -12.83 12.14
N ILE A 326 3.44 -11.51 12.23
CA ILE A 326 4.59 -10.60 12.13
C ILE A 326 5.44 -10.68 13.39
N SER A 327 4.83 -10.63 14.58
CA SER A 327 5.56 -10.70 15.85
C SER A 327 6.30 -12.04 16.06
N SER A 328 5.77 -13.13 15.50
CA SER A 328 6.39 -14.46 15.52
C SER A 328 7.39 -14.67 14.38
N ASN A 329 7.63 -13.65 13.55
CA ASN A 329 8.56 -13.67 12.43
C ASN A 329 8.23 -14.73 11.35
N VAL A 330 6.97 -15.19 11.32
CA VAL A 330 6.43 -16.06 10.27
C VAL A 330 6.23 -15.24 8.99
N VAL A 331 5.60 -14.06 9.13
CA VAL A 331 5.53 -13.04 8.08
C VAL A 331 6.64 -12.03 8.32
N LYS A 332 7.60 -11.96 7.39
CA LYS A 332 8.75 -11.06 7.50
C LYS A 332 8.50 -9.77 6.73
N ILE A 333 8.44 -8.66 7.46
CA ILE A 333 8.35 -7.32 6.90
C ILE A 333 9.65 -6.60 7.20
N ALA A 334 10.31 -6.08 6.17
CA ALA A 334 11.57 -5.39 6.35
C ALA A 334 11.36 -4.09 7.15
N PRO A 335 12.34 -3.67 7.97
CA PRO A 335 12.27 -2.37 8.63
C PRO A 335 12.05 -1.24 7.63
N GLY A 336 11.04 -0.40 7.86
CA GLY A 336 10.64 0.69 6.95
C GLY A 336 9.76 0.29 5.77
N GLU A 337 9.52 -1.02 5.54
CA GLU A 337 8.54 -1.49 4.57
C GLU A 337 7.12 -1.23 5.08
N VAL A 338 6.31 -0.55 4.27
CA VAL A 338 4.87 -0.37 4.49
C VAL A 338 4.14 -0.97 3.31
N ARG A 339 3.48 -2.11 3.54
CA ARG A 339 2.65 -2.79 2.54
C ARG A 339 1.27 -2.15 2.50
N LYS A 340 0.83 -1.82 1.30
CA LYS A 340 -0.48 -1.25 0.99
C LYS A 340 -0.98 -1.76 -0.36
N ARG A 341 -2.29 -1.67 -0.57
CA ARG A 341 -2.93 -2.04 -1.84
C ARG A 341 -2.40 -1.17 -2.98
N GLN A 342 -2.25 -1.77 -4.16
CA GLN A 342 -1.69 -1.15 -5.37
C GLN A 342 -2.77 -0.94 -6.45
N LEU A 343 -3.78 -1.81 -6.51
CA LEU A 343 -4.84 -1.76 -7.53
C LEU A 343 -6.14 -1.16 -7.02
N THR A 344 -6.44 -1.32 -5.73
CA THR A 344 -7.72 -0.88 -5.14
C THR A 344 -7.55 0.26 -4.14
N GLU A 345 -8.34 1.32 -4.32
CA GLU A 345 -8.32 2.53 -3.48
C GLU A 345 -9.53 2.61 -2.51
N ASP A 346 -10.20 1.49 -2.23
CA ASP A 346 -11.47 1.51 -1.47
C ASP A 346 -11.26 1.97 -0.01
N CYS A 347 -11.75 3.16 0.34
CA CYS A 347 -11.75 3.63 1.72
C CYS A 347 -13.09 3.28 2.40
N LEU A 348 -13.06 3.02 3.71
CA LEU A 348 -14.22 2.53 4.47
C LEU A 348 -14.64 3.51 5.57
N GLY A 349 -15.95 3.67 5.73
CA GLY A 349 -16.53 4.45 6.82
C GLY A 349 -16.36 5.97 6.66
N PRO A 350 -16.86 6.73 7.64
CA PRO A 350 -16.88 8.20 7.60
C PRO A 350 -15.48 8.83 7.70
N PHE A 351 -14.50 8.09 8.25
CA PHE A 351 -13.11 8.52 8.34
C PHE A 351 -12.26 8.06 7.16
N GLU A 352 -12.87 7.53 6.10
CA GLU A 352 -12.17 7.06 4.90
C GLU A 352 -10.97 6.15 5.23
N LEU A 353 -11.21 5.15 6.07
CA LEU A 353 -10.18 4.27 6.59
C LEU A 353 -9.69 3.30 5.51
N PHE A 354 -8.38 3.16 5.40
CA PHE A 354 -7.69 2.10 4.67
C PHE A 354 -6.64 1.47 5.57
N GLY A 355 -6.26 0.22 5.32
CA GLY A 355 -5.25 -0.41 6.16
C GLY A 355 -3.87 -0.41 5.53
N GLU A 356 -2.87 -0.55 6.38
CA GLU A 356 -1.46 -0.73 6.03
C GLU A 356 -0.84 -1.78 6.94
N VAL A 357 0.21 -2.43 6.47
CA VAL A 357 0.94 -3.44 7.23
C VAL A 357 2.42 -3.09 7.24
N GLY A 358 3.03 -3.05 8.43
CA GLY A 358 4.44 -2.73 8.64
C GLY A 358 5.06 -3.68 9.66
N ALA A 359 6.31 -3.42 10.05
CA ALA A 359 7.03 -4.24 11.03
C ALA A 359 6.33 -4.35 12.40
N TYR A 360 5.43 -3.41 12.72
CA TYR A 360 4.63 -3.39 13.96
C TYR A 360 3.19 -3.92 13.78
N GLY A 361 2.92 -4.60 12.66
CA GLY A 361 1.64 -5.25 12.39
C GLY A 361 0.69 -4.41 11.53
N PHE A 362 -0.60 -4.70 11.63
CA PHE A 362 -1.67 -3.97 10.92
C PHE A 362 -1.93 -2.61 11.57
N ARG A 363 -2.19 -1.57 10.77
CA ARG A 363 -2.81 -0.32 11.23
C ARG A 363 -3.93 0.10 10.29
N SER A 364 -4.87 0.87 10.82
CA SER A 364 -5.90 1.57 10.05
C SER A 364 -5.49 3.03 9.91
N LYS A 365 -5.27 3.52 8.68
CA LYS A 365 -4.90 4.90 8.35
C LYS A 365 -6.07 5.59 7.67
N SER A 366 -6.14 6.91 7.74
CA SER A 366 -7.17 7.73 7.09
C SER A 366 -6.54 8.57 5.98
N LEU A 367 -7.36 9.01 5.02
CA LEU A 367 -6.99 10.07 4.09
C LEU A 367 -6.90 11.44 4.76
N ASP A 368 -7.49 11.59 5.94
CA ASP A 368 -7.37 12.75 6.81
C ASP A 368 -6.11 12.62 7.69
N ASP A 369 -5.14 13.50 7.45
CA ASP A 369 -3.86 13.56 8.16
C ASP A 369 -4.03 13.97 9.64
N ASP A 370 -5.18 14.53 10.04
CA ASP A 370 -5.43 14.96 11.43
C ASP A 370 -5.88 13.80 12.34
N LEU A 371 -6.39 12.70 11.76
CA LEU A 371 -6.97 11.60 12.54
C LEU A 371 -6.01 10.94 13.54
N PRO A 372 -4.71 10.70 13.24
CA PRO A 372 -3.76 10.16 14.20
C PRO A 372 -3.61 11.02 15.46
N LEU A 373 -3.62 12.35 15.32
CA LEU A 373 -3.57 13.28 16.47
C LEU A 373 -4.85 13.20 17.31
N LEU A 374 -6.01 13.16 16.67
CA LEU A 374 -7.30 12.97 17.38
C LEU A 374 -7.35 11.63 18.12
N ARG A 375 -6.82 10.57 17.51
CA ARG A 375 -6.68 9.25 18.15
C ARG A 375 -5.74 9.31 19.35
N LEU A 376 -4.59 9.97 19.24
CA LEU A 376 -3.67 10.18 20.37
C LEU A 376 -4.33 10.96 21.51
N GLN A 377 -5.05 12.03 21.19
CA GLN A 377 -5.82 12.80 22.17
C GLN A 377 -6.88 11.94 22.88
N ARG A 378 -7.64 11.14 22.11
CA ARG A 378 -8.63 10.19 22.66
C ARG A 378 -7.99 9.11 23.52
N LEU A 379 -6.81 8.61 23.13
CA LEU A 379 -6.05 7.63 23.90
C LEU A 379 -5.65 8.23 25.24
N VAL A 380 -4.92 9.35 25.22
CA VAL A 380 -4.40 10.02 26.42
C VAL A 380 -5.53 10.47 27.35
N GLY A 381 -6.59 11.08 26.81
CA GLY A 381 -7.76 11.48 27.59
C GLY A 381 -8.50 10.30 28.24
N GLY A 382 -8.27 9.08 27.75
CA GLY A 382 -8.80 7.86 28.32
C GLY A 382 -7.83 7.06 29.19
N LEU A 383 -6.62 7.57 29.47
CA LEU A 383 -5.67 6.95 30.41
C LEU A 383 -5.92 7.40 31.85
N TYR A 384 -6.38 8.64 32.03
CA TYR A 384 -6.62 9.26 33.32
C TYR A 384 -8.12 9.39 33.57
N ASP A 385 -8.59 8.88 34.71
CA ASP A 385 -9.97 9.10 35.13
C ASP A 385 -10.07 10.44 35.86
N MET A 386 -10.54 11.47 35.15
CA MET A 386 -10.65 12.83 35.70
C MET A 386 -11.63 12.95 36.88
N THR A 387 -12.41 11.90 37.18
CA THR A 387 -13.26 11.85 38.36
C THR A 387 -12.49 11.44 39.63
N LYS A 388 -11.30 10.85 39.50
CA LYS A 388 -10.43 10.43 40.61
C LYS A 388 -9.39 11.51 40.92
N SER A 389 -9.27 11.88 42.19
CA SER A 389 -8.30 12.90 42.64
C SER A 389 -6.85 12.50 42.32
N GLU A 390 -6.51 11.23 42.50
CA GLU A 390 -5.15 10.70 42.30
C GLU A 390 -4.68 10.83 40.84
N ASP A 391 -5.52 10.49 39.87
CA ASP A 391 -5.20 10.59 38.43
C ASP A 391 -5.12 12.06 38.00
N ARG A 392 -5.99 12.91 38.54
CA ARG A 392 -5.98 14.35 38.27
C ARG A 392 -4.74 15.04 38.81
N GLU A 393 -4.33 14.71 40.04
CA GLU A 393 -3.13 15.26 40.66
C GLU A 393 -1.86 14.82 39.93
N GLU A 394 -1.78 13.56 39.52
CA GLU A 394 -0.68 13.06 38.70
C GLU A 394 -0.58 13.78 37.37
N LEU A 395 -1.67 13.81 36.60
CA LEU A 395 -1.66 14.43 35.28
C LEU A 395 -1.26 15.91 35.39
N ASN A 396 -1.76 16.60 36.43
CA ASN A 396 -1.35 17.97 36.71
C ASN A 396 0.15 18.10 37.05
N TRP A 397 0.73 17.12 37.76
CA TRP A 397 2.17 17.08 38.04
C TRP A 397 3.00 16.83 36.77
N GLN A 398 2.56 15.92 35.90
CA GLN A 398 3.22 15.66 34.61
C GLN A 398 3.19 16.91 33.71
N LEU A 399 2.07 17.64 33.70
CA LEU A 399 1.86 18.86 32.91
C LEU A 399 2.31 20.15 33.62
N ARG A 400 3.08 20.08 34.70
CA ARG A 400 3.46 21.24 35.54
C ARG A 400 4.20 22.35 34.80
N SER A 401 4.87 22.03 33.69
CA SER A 401 5.61 22.98 32.85
C SER A 401 4.77 23.60 31.74
N VAL A 402 3.51 23.22 31.60
CA VAL A 402 2.61 23.68 30.53
C VAL A 402 1.66 24.73 31.09
N GLU A 403 1.60 25.89 30.44
CA GLU A 403 0.71 26.97 30.84
C GLU A 403 -0.73 26.71 30.37
N GLY A 404 -1.72 27.02 31.21
CA GLY A 404 -3.12 26.87 30.84
C GLY A 404 -4.08 27.05 32.02
N PRO A 405 -5.35 27.45 31.75
CA PRO A 405 -6.33 27.78 32.78
C PRO A 405 -6.86 26.56 33.55
N ASN A 406 -6.85 25.38 32.94
CA ASN A 406 -7.25 24.11 33.55
C ASN A 406 -6.40 22.95 32.98
N ILE A 407 -6.53 21.75 33.58
CA ILE A 407 -5.71 20.58 33.22
C ILE A 407 -6.01 20.15 31.78
N GLU A 408 -7.26 20.23 31.35
CA GLU A 408 -7.70 19.88 30.00
C GLU A 408 -7.06 20.81 28.95
N SER A 409 -6.99 22.11 29.23
CA SER A 409 -6.33 23.09 28.36
C SER A 409 -4.82 22.88 28.33
N ARG A 410 -4.20 22.55 29.47
CA ARG A 410 -2.77 22.20 29.52
C ARG A 410 -2.48 20.93 28.73
N LEU A 411 -3.34 19.92 28.83
CA LEU A 411 -3.19 18.68 28.08
C LEU A 411 -3.34 18.94 26.57
N ALA A 412 -4.33 19.71 26.15
CA ALA A 412 -4.50 20.09 24.75
C ALA A 412 -3.30 20.88 24.22
N ASP A 413 -2.80 21.86 24.98
CA ASP A 413 -1.62 22.65 24.61
C ASP A 413 -0.35 21.79 24.54
N PHE A 414 -0.19 20.83 25.45
CA PHE A 414 0.90 19.86 25.44
C PHE A 414 0.86 18.98 24.18
N LEU A 415 -0.30 18.40 23.86
CA LEU A 415 -0.49 17.56 22.66
C LEU A 415 -0.25 18.33 21.36
N TYR A 416 -0.54 19.63 21.34
CA TYR A 416 -0.35 20.48 20.17
C TYR A 416 1.11 20.90 19.96
N LYS A 417 1.86 21.10 21.05
CA LYS A 417 3.24 21.66 20.99
C LYS A 417 4.34 20.60 20.96
N HIS A 418 4.09 19.38 21.44
CA HIS A 418 5.10 18.34 21.57
C HIS A 418 4.99 17.29 20.47
N ASP A 419 6.14 16.71 20.11
CA ASP A 419 6.21 15.57 19.20
C ASP A 419 5.43 14.36 19.75
N PRO A 420 4.64 13.65 18.92
CA PRO A 420 3.86 12.50 19.35
C PRO A 420 4.66 11.43 20.08
N ALA A 421 5.92 11.17 19.71
CA ALA A 421 6.76 10.19 20.40
C ALA A 421 7.04 10.63 21.84
N SER A 422 7.36 11.92 22.02
CA SER A 422 7.55 12.50 23.36
C SER A 422 6.26 12.47 24.20
N VAL A 423 5.09 12.64 23.58
CA VAL A 423 3.81 12.50 24.30
C VAL A 423 3.63 11.07 24.80
N VAL A 424 3.86 10.08 23.94
CA VAL A 424 3.72 8.66 24.31
C VAL A 424 4.71 8.29 25.42
N GLU A 425 5.97 8.71 25.29
CA GLU A 425 7.01 8.47 26.29
C GLU A 425 6.66 9.10 27.66
N ASN A 426 6.28 10.39 27.67
CA ASN A 426 6.08 11.12 28.93
C ASN A 426 4.73 10.86 29.60
N ILE A 427 3.70 10.43 28.86
CA ILE A 427 2.33 10.29 29.38
C ILE A 427 1.87 8.83 29.40
N VAL A 428 2.12 8.08 28.32
CA VAL A 428 1.67 6.68 28.22
C VAL A 428 2.63 5.76 28.96
N LEU A 429 3.94 5.89 28.74
CA LEU A 429 4.94 5.05 29.41
C LEU A 429 5.24 5.47 30.85
N ALA A 430 4.64 6.58 31.33
CA ALA A 430 4.82 7.08 32.69
C ALA A 430 4.43 6.06 33.78
N ARG A 431 3.46 5.18 33.49
CA ARG A 431 2.91 4.21 34.45
C ARG A 431 2.57 2.92 33.74
N LYS A 432 2.86 1.77 34.38
CA LYS A 432 2.47 0.45 33.86
C LYS A 432 0.97 0.34 33.55
N GLN A 433 0.13 0.89 34.42
CA GLN A 433 -1.32 0.89 34.22
C GLN A 433 -1.75 1.63 32.94
N ASN A 434 -1.07 2.74 32.60
CA ASN A 434 -1.34 3.48 31.37
C ASN A 434 -0.96 2.64 30.14
N VAL A 435 0.16 1.93 30.20
CA VAL A 435 0.60 1.01 29.14
C VAL A 435 -0.41 -0.11 28.94
N ASP A 436 -0.86 -0.75 30.03
CA ASP A 436 -1.85 -1.83 29.97
C ASP A 436 -3.17 -1.36 29.32
N VAL A 437 -3.67 -0.17 29.73
CA VAL A 437 -4.88 0.44 29.14
C VAL A 437 -4.66 0.81 27.67
N ALA A 438 -3.48 1.34 27.32
CA ALA A 438 -3.16 1.69 25.94
C ALA A 438 -3.10 0.45 25.04
N PHE A 439 -2.49 -0.64 25.51
CA PHE A 439 -2.40 -1.89 24.76
C PHE A 439 -3.76 -2.54 24.57
N GLU A 440 -4.63 -2.49 25.59
CA GLU A 440 -6.00 -2.96 25.46
C GLU A 440 -6.76 -2.16 24.39
N LYS A 441 -6.71 -0.82 24.46
CA LYS A 441 -7.41 0.08 23.52
C LYS A 441 -6.89 0.02 22.09
N LEU A 442 -5.59 -0.18 21.91
CA LEU A 442 -4.94 -0.29 20.60
C LEU A 442 -4.85 -1.74 20.10
N HIS A 443 -5.36 -2.70 20.87
CA HIS A 443 -5.31 -4.13 20.59
C HIS A 443 -3.88 -4.66 20.33
N ILE A 444 -2.90 -4.13 21.05
CA ILE A 444 -1.52 -4.59 21.01
C ILE A 444 -1.42 -5.89 21.82
N THR A 445 -0.95 -6.97 21.21
CA THR A 445 -0.80 -8.26 21.88
C THR A 445 0.51 -8.34 22.67
N ASN A 446 0.41 -8.71 23.95
CA ASN A 446 1.58 -8.90 24.83
C ASN A 446 2.52 -10.05 24.40
N GLN A 447 2.12 -10.85 23.41
CA GLN A 447 2.90 -11.99 22.90
C GLN A 447 4.20 -11.55 22.17
N GLY A 448 4.28 -10.30 21.71
CA GLY A 448 5.48 -9.74 21.08
C GLY A 448 6.54 -9.19 22.05
N LEU A 449 6.18 -8.92 23.31
CA LEU A 449 7.10 -8.35 24.32
C LEU A 449 8.17 -9.36 24.80
N SER A 450 7.94 -10.65 24.58
CA SER A 450 8.78 -11.74 25.11
C SER A 450 9.54 -12.53 24.05
N ALA A 451 9.25 -12.37 22.75
CA ALA A 451 9.91 -13.16 21.69
C ALA A 451 11.27 -12.59 21.26
N THR A 452 11.51 -11.28 21.41
CA THR A 452 12.79 -10.64 21.04
C THR A 452 13.69 -10.27 22.23
N GLY A 453 13.22 -10.43 23.47
CA GLY A 453 13.99 -10.10 24.66
C GLY A 453 14.17 -8.59 24.84
N VAL A 454 13.45 -8.01 25.80
CA VAL A 454 13.48 -6.59 26.17
C VAL A 454 13.14 -5.67 24.98
N SER A 455 11.84 -5.49 24.71
CA SER A 455 11.41 -4.36 23.86
C SER A 455 11.92 -3.07 24.48
N SER A 456 12.73 -2.32 23.74
CA SER A 456 13.17 -1.00 24.19
C SER A 456 11.95 -0.08 24.32
N ASP A 457 12.00 0.92 25.22
CA ASP A 457 10.92 1.91 25.32
C ASP A 457 10.63 2.56 23.96
N LYS A 458 11.65 2.73 23.13
CA LYS A 458 11.54 3.21 21.74
C LYS A 458 10.68 2.30 20.86
N ASP A 459 10.81 0.98 20.99
CA ASP A 459 9.98 0.03 20.23
C ASP A 459 8.51 0.09 20.67
N LEU A 460 8.26 0.27 21.96
CA LEU A 460 6.90 0.44 22.50
C LEU A 460 6.26 1.73 22.00
N VAL A 461 7.02 2.84 22.03
CA VAL A 461 6.58 4.13 21.47
C VAL A 461 6.22 3.97 20.00
N ASN A 462 7.11 3.37 19.19
CA ASN A 462 6.86 3.15 17.77
C ASN A 462 5.64 2.25 17.52
N GLN A 463 5.44 1.20 18.33
CA GLN A 463 4.28 0.32 18.19
C GLN A 463 2.96 1.07 18.49
N ILE A 464 2.93 1.90 19.54
CA ILE A 464 1.77 2.73 19.88
C ILE A 464 1.49 3.74 18.76
N LEU A 465 2.51 4.48 18.31
CA LEU A 465 2.38 5.47 17.23
C LEU A 465 1.90 4.83 15.92
N TRP A 466 2.43 3.64 15.59
CA TRP A 466 2.01 2.86 14.43
C TRP A 466 0.51 2.55 14.47
N LYS A 467 0.02 2.05 15.62
CA LYS A 467 -1.40 1.69 15.80
C LYS A 467 -2.32 2.91 15.81
N LEU A 468 -1.83 4.06 16.26
CA LEU A 468 -2.54 5.34 16.18
C LEU A 468 -2.63 5.87 14.74
N GLY A 469 -1.76 5.43 13.84
CA GLY A 469 -1.76 5.82 12.42
C GLY A 469 -0.65 6.80 12.02
N PHE A 470 0.31 7.09 12.91
CA PHE A 470 1.44 7.96 12.59
C PHE A 470 2.47 7.25 11.72
N ASP A 471 3.04 7.96 10.75
CA ASP A 471 4.21 7.47 10.04
C ASP A 471 5.42 7.44 10.97
N LEU A 472 6.13 6.31 10.96
CA LEU A 472 7.26 6.09 11.86
C LEU A 472 8.57 6.61 11.27
N PRO A 473 9.52 7.02 12.13
CA PRO A 473 10.88 7.27 11.69
C PRO A 473 11.45 6.02 11.02
N LEU A 474 12.16 6.24 9.92
CA LEU A 474 12.80 5.15 9.18
C LEU A 474 13.98 4.57 9.99
N PRO A 475 14.29 3.29 9.80
CA PRO A 475 15.36 2.63 10.53
C PRO A 475 16.74 3.23 10.20
N THR A 476 17.63 3.17 11.20
CA THR A 476 19.06 3.55 11.11
C THR A 476 19.72 2.85 9.90
N LYS A 477 20.22 3.64 8.96
CA LYS A 477 20.92 3.13 7.77
C LYS A 477 22.41 2.91 8.02
N ARG A 478 23.06 2.19 7.10
CA ARG A 478 24.50 1.87 7.14
C ARG A 478 25.38 3.11 7.34
N THR A 479 25.00 4.25 6.74
CA THR A 479 25.72 5.54 6.92
C THR A 479 25.71 6.03 8.37
N GLU A 480 24.60 5.88 9.10
CA GLU A 480 24.51 6.28 10.51
C GLU A 480 25.39 5.39 11.40
N LEU A 481 25.42 4.07 11.12
CA LEU A 481 26.32 3.13 11.79
C LEU A 481 27.80 3.47 11.54
N PHE A 482 28.15 3.80 10.28
CA PHE A 482 29.48 4.27 9.94
C PHE A 482 29.88 5.50 10.76
N TRP A 483 29.02 6.53 10.84
CA TRP A 483 29.33 7.74 11.60
C TRP A 483 29.52 7.48 13.09
N ARG A 484 28.71 6.58 13.67
CA ARG A 484 28.90 6.13 15.05
C ARG A 484 30.29 5.51 15.25
N TYR A 485 30.64 4.50 14.45
CA TYR A 485 31.94 3.84 14.58
C TYR A 485 33.12 4.76 14.23
N HIS A 486 32.93 5.69 13.29
CA HIS A 486 33.91 6.71 12.96
C HIS A 486 34.17 7.65 14.16
N GLY A 487 33.12 8.09 14.83
CA GLY A 487 33.21 8.91 16.05
C GLY A 487 33.92 8.17 17.18
N GLU A 488 33.52 6.92 17.45
CA GLU A 488 34.16 6.06 18.44
C GLU A 488 35.65 5.85 18.16
N MET A 489 36.00 5.50 16.91
CA MET A 489 37.37 5.28 16.49
C MET A 489 38.21 6.57 16.58
N THR A 490 37.66 7.71 16.15
CA THR A 490 38.33 9.01 16.24
C THR A 490 38.58 9.41 17.69
N GLN A 491 37.61 9.21 18.57
CA GLN A 491 37.77 9.50 19.99
C GLN A 491 38.87 8.62 20.61
N LEU A 492 38.86 7.31 20.32
CA LEU A 492 39.88 6.38 20.82
C LEU A 492 41.30 6.75 20.35
N VAL A 493 41.46 7.16 19.09
CA VAL A 493 42.76 7.59 18.55
C VAL A 493 43.22 8.89 19.22
N ARG A 494 42.32 9.86 19.41
CA ARG A 494 42.64 11.12 20.11
C ARG A 494 43.02 10.90 21.56
N ASP A 495 42.27 10.05 22.27
CA ASP A 495 42.58 9.69 23.66
C ASP A 495 43.93 8.97 23.76
N ALA A 496 44.24 8.12 22.80
CA ALA A 496 45.53 7.42 22.72
C ALA A 496 46.71 8.36 22.38
N LEU A 497 46.49 9.40 21.59
CA LEU A 497 47.49 10.44 21.30
C LEU A 497 47.72 11.35 22.53
N ALA A 498 46.69 11.57 23.35
CA ALA A 498 46.76 12.40 24.56
C ALA A 498 47.27 11.64 25.81
N SER A 499 47.15 10.31 25.84
CA SER A 499 47.54 9.44 26.96
C SER A 499 48.96 8.91 26.82
N SER A 500 49.66 8.74 27.95
CA SER A 500 50.95 8.03 28.02
C SER A 500 50.81 6.50 27.98
N SER A 501 49.58 5.97 28.06
CA SER A 501 49.25 4.54 27.94
C SER A 501 48.33 4.31 26.74
N ILE A 502 48.80 3.55 25.75
CA ILE A 502 48.08 3.28 24.50
C ILE A 502 47.46 1.88 24.61
N ASN A 503 46.12 1.79 24.61
CA ASN A 503 45.42 0.52 24.50
C ASN A 503 45.19 0.15 23.02
N ILE A 504 46.23 -0.40 22.38
CA ILE A 504 46.22 -0.79 20.96
C ILE A 504 45.13 -1.84 20.67
N GLU A 505 44.82 -2.73 21.61
CA GLU A 505 43.79 -3.76 21.42
C GLU A 505 42.38 -3.18 21.26
N LYS A 506 42.06 -2.11 22.02
CA LYS A 506 40.80 -1.37 21.83
C LYS A 506 40.72 -0.71 20.46
N ILE A 507 41.80 -0.09 19.99
CA ILE A 507 41.87 0.54 18.64
C ILE A 507 41.70 -0.52 17.54
N LYS A 508 42.34 -1.68 17.68
CA LYS A 508 42.17 -2.80 16.75
C LYS A 508 40.73 -3.34 16.73
N SER A 509 40.11 -3.45 17.91
CA SER A 509 38.73 -3.94 18.03
C SER A 509 37.73 -2.96 17.41
N ALA A 510 37.90 -1.66 17.63
CA ALA A 510 37.10 -0.63 16.97
C ALA A 510 37.33 -0.62 15.45
N GLY A 511 38.59 -0.76 15.01
CA GLY A 511 38.96 -0.89 13.61
C GLY A 511 38.28 -2.08 12.90
N ALA A 512 38.10 -3.20 13.60
CA ALA A 512 37.43 -4.39 13.06
C ALA A 512 35.94 -4.18 12.76
N LEU A 513 35.29 -3.19 13.39
CA LEU A 513 33.92 -2.77 13.08
C LEU A 513 33.91 -1.62 12.06
N TYR A 514 34.82 -0.66 12.21
CA TYR A 514 34.89 0.55 11.39
C TYR A 514 35.19 0.27 9.90
N PHE A 515 36.22 -0.51 9.58
CA PHE A 515 36.62 -0.69 8.17
C PHE A 515 35.60 -1.48 7.34
N PRO A 516 34.97 -2.56 7.85
CA PRO A 516 33.88 -3.22 7.12
C PRO A 516 32.69 -2.28 6.84
N GLU A 517 32.33 -1.40 7.79
CA GLU A 517 31.27 -0.41 7.56
C GLU A 517 31.69 0.66 6.54
N LEU A 518 32.96 1.10 6.55
CA LEU A 518 33.50 1.97 5.51
C LEU A 518 33.44 1.30 4.13
N GLU A 519 33.89 0.04 4.01
CA GLU A 519 33.77 -0.74 2.76
C GLU A 519 32.31 -0.80 2.32
N GLY A 520 31.39 -1.10 3.23
CA GLY A 520 29.96 -1.19 2.95
C GLY A 520 29.31 0.13 2.53
N VAL A 521 29.75 1.28 3.07
CA VAL A 521 29.27 2.61 2.66
C VAL A 521 29.82 3.00 1.30
N LEU A 522 31.11 2.76 1.03
CA LEU A 522 31.72 3.07 -0.27
C LEU A 522 31.13 2.21 -1.38
N GLU A 523 30.91 0.92 -1.12
CA GLU A 523 30.26 -0.01 -2.04
C GLU A 523 28.84 0.45 -2.39
N ASP A 524 28.00 0.69 -1.36
CA ASP A 524 26.61 1.12 -1.53
C ASP A 524 26.52 2.47 -2.26
N SER A 525 27.40 3.40 -1.91
CA SER A 525 27.43 4.73 -2.52
C SER A 525 27.78 4.68 -4.01
N LEU A 526 28.74 3.83 -4.40
CA LEU A 526 29.11 3.70 -5.80
C LEU A 526 28.01 3.00 -6.62
N GLN A 527 27.44 1.92 -6.08
CA GLN A 527 26.34 1.19 -6.74
C GLN A 527 25.15 2.10 -6.99
N TYR A 528 24.74 2.83 -5.95
CA TYR A 528 23.64 3.77 -6.02
C TYR A 528 23.93 4.92 -6.99
N ALA A 529 25.12 5.54 -6.89
CA ALA A 529 25.52 6.63 -7.77
C ALA A 529 25.58 6.24 -9.24
N TRP A 530 26.16 5.07 -9.54
CA TRP A 530 26.18 4.54 -10.90
C TRP A 530 24.76 4.34 -11.40
N TRP A 531 23.92 3.58 -10.69
CA TRP A 531 22.56 3.29 -11.10
C TRP A 531 21.72 4.56 -11.30
N ALA A 532 21.79 5.51 -10.37
CA ALA A 532 21.01 6.73 -10.41
C ALA A 532 21.35 7.60 -11.63
N LEU A 533 22.63 7.60 -12.05
CA LEU A 533 23.13 8.45 -13.13
C LEU A 533 23.08 7.78 -14.52
N THR A 534 23.08 6.45 -14.59
CA THR A 534 23.24 5.72 -15.86
C THR A 534 22.00 4.97 -16.33
N ASN A 535 21.06 4.65 -15.44
CA ASN A 535 19.89 3.86 -15.78
C ASN A 535 18.75 4.72 -16.35
N ASP A 536 18.04 4.20 -17.35
CA ASP A 536 16.82 4.83 -17.87
C ASP A 536 15.65 4.65 -16.88
N HIS A 537 15.53 5.57 -15.94
CA HIS A 537 14.49 5.52 -14.91
C HIS A 537 13.07 5.70 -15.47
N VAL A 538 12.91 6.35 -16.62
CA VAL A 538 11.58 6.62 -17.19
C VAL A 538 11.00 5.35 -17.79
N SER A 539 11.84 4.56 -18.47
CA SER A 539 11.43 3.29 -19.11
C SER A 539 11.65 2.06 -18.21
N SER A 540 12.23 2.24 -17.02
CA SER A 540 12.42 1.17 -16.05
C SER A 540 11.11 0.50 -15.67
N ARG A 541 11.16 -0.81 -15.37
CA ARG A 541 10.02 -1.54 -14.80
C ARG A 541 9.56 -0.95 -13.48
N ARG A 542 10.50 -0.38 -12.71
CA ARG A 542 10.26 0.36 -11.47
C ARG A 542 10.86 1.75 -11.61
N PRO A 543 10.10 2.72 -12.12
CA PRO A 543 10.61 4.08 -12.32
C PRO A 543 11.01 4.72 -10.99
N PHE A 544 12.23 5.25 -10.93
CA PHE A 544 12.76 6.00 -9.78
C PHE A 544 12.71 5.26 -8.43
N VAL A 545 12.85 3.93 -8.46
CA VAL A 545 12.83 3.07 -7.26
C VAL A 545 14.13 2.26 -7.21
N TYR A 546 14.89 2.40 -6.13
CA TYR A 546 16.19 1.72 -5.98
C TYR A 546 16.06 0.43 -5.18
N ALA A 547 16.52 -0.67 -5.76
CA ALA A 547 16.74 -1.95 -5.07
C ALA A 547 18.24 -2.27 -5.04
N GLN A 548 18.72 -2.87 -3.95
CA GLN A 548 20.14 -3.19 -3.78
C GLN A 548 20.67 -4.17 -4.83
N SER A 549 19.83 -5.09 -5.32
CA SER A 549 20.18 -6.00 -6.41
C SER A 549 20.61 -5.33 -7.72
N TYR A 550 20.21 -4.07 -7.97
CA TYR A 550 20.67 -3.33 -9.16
C TYR A 550 22.16 -2.98 -9.11
N GLY A 551 22.78 -3.01 -7.93
CA GLY A 551 24.18 -2.66 -7.74
C GLY A 551 25.18 -3.62 -8.41
N GLU A 552 24.78 -4.85 -8.76
CA GLU A 552 25.67 -5.80 -9.45
C GLU A 552 26.00 -5.37 -10.89
N GLU A 553 25.09 -4.67 -11.55
CA GLU A 553 25.30 -4.16 -12.91
C GLU A 553 26.33 -3.03 -12.96
N ALA A 554 26.38 -2.21 -11.91
CA ALA A 554 27.39 -1.16 -11.76
C ALA A 554 28.81 -1.74 -11.84
N TRP A 555 29.06 -2.81 -11.10
CA TRP A 555 30.37 -3.46 -11.07
C TRP A 555 30.75 -4.11 -12.39
N ARG A 556 29.79 -4.77 -13.06
CA ARG A 556 30.01 -5.33 -14.40
C ARG A 556 30.37 -4.24 -15.41
N SER A 557 29.62 -3.15 -15.42
CA SER A 557 29.81 -2.04 -16.35
C SER A 557 31.15 -1.32 -16.14
N LEU A 558 31.53 -1.06 -14.89
CA LEU A 558 32.84 -0.46 -14.56
C LEU A 558 34.00 -1.40 -14.91
N SER A 559 33.84 -2.71 -14.68
CA SER A 559 34.82 -3.75 -15.06
C SER A 559 35.02 -3.82 -16.57
N ASP A 560 33.93 -3.72 -17.34
CA ASP A 560 34.00 -3.76 -18.81
C ASP A 560 34.57 -2.46 -19.40
N TYR A 561 34.25 -1.30 -18.82
CA TYR A 561 34.88 -0.03 -19.18
C TYR A 561 36.40 -0.07 -18.97
N GLN A 562 36.84 -0.57 -17.82
CA GLN A 562 38.25 -0.72 -17.49
C GLN A 562 39.02 -1.63 -18.44
N LYS A 563 38.41 -2.71 -18.94
CA LYS A 563 39.05 -3.58 -19.95
C LYS A 563 39.25 -2.86 -21.28
N LYS A 564 38.40 -1.88 -21.61
CA LYS A 564 38.49 -1.09 -22.85
C LYS A 564 39.56 -0.01 -22.74
N ASP A 565 39.68 0.66 -21.60
CA ASP A 565 40.68 1.71 -21.38
C ASP A 565 42.01 1.15 -20.86
N LYS A 566 42.98 1.01 -21.78
CA LYS A 566 44.33 0.49 -21.47
C LYS A 566 45.14 1.38 -20.52
N ASN A 567 44.69 2.60 -20.23
CA ASN A 567 45.39 3.52 -19.34
C ASN A 567 44.98 3.37 -17.87
N LEU A 568 43.95 2.58 -17.56
CA LEU A 568 43.49 2.32 -16.20
C LEU A 568 44.21 1.09 -15.61
N GLU A 569 44.62 1.18 -14.33
CA GLU A 569 45.20 0.04 -13.60
C GLU A 569 44.22 -1.14 -13.62
N ASN A 570 44.68 -2.36 -13.88
CA ASN A 570 43.81 -3.54 -13.96
C ASN A 570 43.41 -4.03 -12.54
N LEU A 571 42.16 -3.77 -12.15
CA LEU A 571 41.56 -4.10 -10.85
C LEU A 571 40.55 -5.24 -11.06
N SER A 572 40.63 -6.26 -10.21
CA SER A 572 39.62 -7.32 -10.21
C SER A 572 38.34 -6.84 -9.52
N LEU A 573 37.46 -6.15 -10.26
CA LEU A 573 36.15 -5.69 -9.78
C LEU A 573 35.09 -6.81 -9.69
N ASN A 574 35.38 -8.00 -10.22
CA ASN A 574 34.49 -9.17 -10.19
C ASN A 574 34.69 -10.06 -8.93
N GLY A 575 35.60 -9.68 -8.02
CA GLY A 575 35.94 -10.43 -6.82
C GLY A 575 35.36 -9.83 -5.53
N ARG A 576 35.88 -10.25 -4.36
CA ARG A 576 35.49 -9.68 -3.07
C ARG A 576 35.86 -8.19 -3.02
N ARG A 577 34.86 -7.33 -2.75
CA ARG A 577 34.96 -5.87 -2.78
C ARG A 577 35.62 -5.33 -1.51
N THR A 578 36.93 -5.49 -1.42
CA THR A 578 37.72 -4.95 -0.31
C THR A 578 38.00 -3.46 -0.50
N LEU A 579 38.55 -2.80 0.51
CA LEU A 579 38.78 -1.36 0.50
C LEU A 579 39.64 -0.86 -0.68
N TYR A 580 40.65 -1.64 -1.12
CA TYR A 580 41.54 -1.24 -2.22
C TYR A 580 40.81 -1.01 -3.57
N PRO A 581 40.04 -1.98 -4.11
CA PRO A 581 39.26 -1.73 -5.32
C PRO A 581 38.21 -0.63 -5.13
N LEU A 582 37.58 -0.53 -3.95
CA LEU A 582 36.57 0.51 -3.67
C LEU A 582 37.14 1.94 -3.75
N VAL A 583 38.30 2.18 -3.15
CA VAL A 583 38.98 3.48 -3.16
C VAL A 583 39.32 3.95 -4.58
N ASN A 584 39.72 3.03 -5.45
CA ASN A 584 40.07 3.35 -6.84
C ASN A 584 38.85 3.49 -7.75
N SER A 585 37.75 2.80 -7.43
CA SER A 585 36.58 2.73 -8.31
C SER A 585 35.88 4.08 -8.52
N PHE A 586 35.93 5.02 -7.56
CA PHE A 586 35.39 6.37 -7.76
C PHE A 586 36.16 7.18 -8.82
N GLY A 587 37.47 6.95 -8.96
CA GLY A 587 38.26 7.55 -10.04
C GLY A 587 37.92 6.96 -11.40
N HIS A 588 37.67 5.65 -11.46
CA HIS A 588 37.20 4.98 -12.67
C HIS A 588 35.79 5.45 -13.05
N PHE A 589 34.90 5.60 -12.07
CA PHE A 589 33.56 6.14 -12.28
C PHE A 589 33.59 7.57 -12.81
N SER A 590 34.45 8.44 -12.27
CA SER A 590 34.68 9.79 -12.81
C SER A 590 35.10 9.76 -14.29
N SER A 591 36.00 8.84 -14.66
CA SER A 591 36.47 8.69 -16.04
C SER A 591 35.35 8.16 -16.96
N PHE A 592 34.57 7.20 -16.47
CA PHE A 592 33.39 6.68 -17.16
C PHE A 592 32.34 7.77 -17.42
N LEU A 593 32.05 8.63 -16.44
CA LEU A 593 31.14 9.77 -16.64
C LEU A 593 31.65 10.76 -17.70
N LYS A 594 32.97 11.01 -17.76
CA LYS A 594 33.57 11.84 -18.82
C LYS A 594 33.40 11.21 -20.20
N ASP A 595 33.58 9.89 -20.30
CA ASP A 595 33.41 9.14 -21.55
C ASP A 595 31.96 9.22 -22.06
N LEU A 596 30.97 9.13 -21.17
CA LEU A 596 29.56 9.34 -21.51
C LEU A 596 29.30 10.70 -22.16
N CYS A 597 29.92 11.78 -21.67
CA CYS A 597 29.79 13.11 -22.29
C CYS A 597 30.36 13.15 -23.72
N VAL A 598 31.44 12.42 -23.99
CA VAL A 598 32.05 12.34 -25.33
C VAL A 598 31.15 11.57 -26.30
N HIS A 599 30.47 10.55 -25.79
CA HIS A 599 29.60 9.65 -26.55
C HIS A 599 28.10 9.94 -26.37
N ALA A 600 27.72 11.18 -26.03
CA ALA A 600 26.35 11.54 -25.69
C ALA A 600 25.32 11.20 -26.78
N ASP A 601 25.70 11.35 -28.06
CA ASP A 601 24.86 11.05 -29.22
C ASP A 601 24.40 9.58 -29.29
N GLU A 602 25.15 8.65 -28.68
CA GLU A 602 24.80 7.21 -28.64
C GLU A 602 23.63 6.91 -27.69
N TYR A 603 23.33 7.83 -26.77
CA TYR A 603 22.34 7.66 -25.71
C TYR A 603 21.07 8.46 -25.92
N VAL A 604 20.91 9.12 -27.07
CA VAL A 604 19.72 9.91 -27.40
C VAL A 604 18.47 9.01 -27.36
N ARG A 605 17.46 9.45 -26.62
CA ARG A 605 16.20 8.72 -26.46
C ARG A 605 15.43 8.71 -27.79
N ALA A 606 14.95 7.52 -28.17
CA ALA A 606 14.06 7.39 -29.31
C ALA A 606 12.73 8.12 -29.06
N VAL A 607 12.13 8.68 -30.12
CA VAL A 607 10.91 9.52 -30.01
C VAL A 607 9.72 8.75 -29.43
N ASP A 608 9.62 7.46 -29.72
CA ASP A 608 8.57 6.56 -29.22
C ASP A 608 8.80 6.10 -27.77
N ALA A 609 10.02 6.23 -27.24
CA ALA A 609 10.36 5.98 -25.85
C ALA A 609 10.13 7.20 -24.94
N ALA A 610 9.82 8.37 -25.50
CA ALA A 610 9.46 9.55 -24.73
C ALA A 610 7.99 9.52 -24.27
N PRO A 611 7.65 10.15 -23.13
CA PRO A 611 6.26 10.26 -22.68
C PRO A 611 5.33 10.89 -23.71
N GLY A 612 4.08 10.43 -23.74
CA GLY A 612 3.12 10.83 -24.77
C GLY A 612 2.77 12.32 -24.78
N TYR A 613 3.06 13.06 -23.71
CA TYR A 613 2.80 14.50 -23.60
C TYR A 613 3.93 15.39 -24.14
N VAL A 614 5.11 14.83 -24.42
CA VAL A 614 6.26 15.60 -24.92
C VAL A 614 5.88 16.25 -26.26
N GLY A 615 6.08 17.57 -26.36
CA GLY A 615 5.71 18.38 -27.53
C GLY A 615 4.20 18.69 -27.66
N LYS A 616 3.35 18.24 -26.73
CA LYS A 616 1.90 18.55 -26.71
C LYS A 616 1.51 19.60 -25.68
N THR A 617 2.40 19.90 -24.74
CA THR A 617 2.18 20.89 -23.68
C THR A 617 3.50 21.52 -23.27
N ASP A 618 3.45 22.82 -22.97
CA ASP A 618 4.58 23.58 -22.42
C ASP A 618 4.46 23.77 -20.90
N ILE A 619 3.34 23.33 -20.30
CA ILE A 619 3.09 23.44 -18.85
C ILE A 619 3.86 22.35 -18.08
N GLN A 620 3.92 21.14 -18.63
CA GLN A 620 4.64 20.02 -18.06
C GLN A 620 5.81 19.66 -18.99
N LYS A 621 7.02 19.80 -18.46
CA LYS A 621 8.27 19.61 -19.17
C LYS A 621 8.83 18.22 -18.89
N PHE A 622 9.48 17.65 -19.88
CA PHE A 622 10.22 16.41 -19.76
C PHE A 622 11.72 16.71 -19.93
N PRO A 623 12.57 16.44 -18.92
CA PRO A 623 13.96 16.88 -18.93
C PRO A 623 14.90 15.87 -19.60
N PHE A 624 14.50 14.61 -19.79
CA PHE A 624 15.43 13.53 -20.14
C PHE A 624 15.47 13.21 -21.64
N ALA A 625 16.27 13.97 -22.39
CA ALA A 625 16.49 13.73 -23.81
C ALA A 625 17.31 12.46 -24.08
N HIS A 626 18.03 11.94 -23.08
CA HIS A 626 18.85 10.74 -23.18
C HIS A 626 18.25 9.59 -22.34
N THR A 627 18.71 8.36 -22.61
CA THR A 627 18.45 7.18 -21.76
C THR A 627 19.33 7.16 -20.51
N VAL A 628 20.40 7.96 -20.51
CA VAL A 628 21.34 8.16 -19.40
C VAL A 628 21.06 9.53 -18.76
N PRO A 629 20.42 9.60 -17.58
CA PRO A 629 20.02 10.86 -16.95
C PRO A 629 21.17 11.83 -16.68
N PHE A 630 22.39 11.33 -16.47
CA PHE A 630 23.59 12.15 -16.26
C PHE A 630 23.81 13.18 -17.38
N LEU A 631 23.52 12.82 -18.64
CA LEU A 631 23.72 13.67 -19.81
C LEU A 631 22.71 14.83 -19.88
N ASP A 632 21.57 14.69 -19.19
CA ASP A 632 20.50 15.68 -19.12
C ASP A 632 20.59 16.58 -17.88
N LEU A 633 21.63 16.40 -17.05
CA LEU A 633 21.90 17.28 -15.93
C LEU A 633 22.45 18.64 -16.40
N VAL A 634 22.29 19.67 -15.58
CA VAL A 634 22.92 20.97 -15.86
C VAL A 634 24.44 20.82 -15.86
N SER A 635 25.15 21.56 -16.72
CA SER A 635 26.60 21.42 -16.91
C SER A 635 27.39 21.53 -15.60
N GLY A 636 27.04 22.49 -14.74
CA GLY A 636 27.67 22.65 -13.42
C GLY A 636 27.48 21.44 -12.50
N SER A 637 26.37 20.71 -12.63
CA SER A 637 26.14 19.45 -11.92
C SER A 637 26.99 18.32 -12.49
N GLN A 638 27.10 18.20 -13.81
CA GLN A 638 27.95 17.19 -14.45
C GLN A 638 29.42 17.34 -14.01
N ASP A 639 29.95 18.57 -14.09
CA ASP A 639 31.33 18.87 -13.70
C ASP A 639 31.56 18.58 -12.21
N ALA A 640 30.64 18.99 -11.34
CA ALA A 640 30.75 18.76 -9.89
C ALA A 640 30.74 17.26 -9.53
N LEU A 641 29.94 16.45 -10.21
CA LEU A 641 29.86 15.00 -10.02
C LEU A 641 31.14 14.30 -10.48
N ILE A 642 31.67 14.69 -11.64
CA ILE A 642 32.93 14.18 -12.19
C ILE A 642 34.10 14.52 -11.25
N GLU A 643 34.24 15.79 -10.88
CA GLU A 643 35.34 16.27 -10.01
C GLU A 643 35.23 15.69 -8.61
N GLY A 644 34.02 15.67 -8.04
CA GLY A 644 33.76 15.14 -6.71
C GLY A 644 34.11 13.66 -6.59
N SER A 645 33.74 12.85 -7.58
CA SER A 645 34.08 11.42 -7.64
C SER A 645 35.60 11.20 -7.72
N ALA A 646 36.31 11.97 -8.55
CA ALA A 646 37.77 11.90 -8.63
C ALA A 646 38.44 12.29 -7.29
N THR A 647 37.94 13.35 -6.65
CA THR A 647 38.46 13.87 -5.39
C THR A 647 38.36 12.86 -4.25
N VAL A 648 37.24 12.14 -4.14
CA VAL A 648 37.05 11.06 -3.13
C VAL A 648 38.17 10.02 -3.26
N SER A 649 38.46 9.57 -4.47
CA SER A 649 39.53 8.61 -4.72
C SER A 649 40.92 9.17 -4.41
N ILE A 650 41.17 10.45 -4.67
CA ILE A 650 42.43 11.12 -4.36
C ILE A 650 42.64 11.23 -2.85
N LEU A 651 41.63 11.67 -2.10
CA LEU A 651 41.70 11.83 -0.63
C LEU A 651 42.04 10.50 0.06
N LEU A 652 41.33 9.44 -0.30
CA LEU A 652 41.51 8.12 0.33
C LEU A 652 42.85 7.47 -0.03
N ARG A 653 43.37 7.71 -1.25
CA ARG A 653 44.70 7.23 -1.66
C ARG A 653 45.83 8.01 -1.00
N ALA A 654 45.74 9.33 -0.97
CA ALA A 654 46.78 10.19 -0.41
C ALA A 654 47.01 9.93 1.09
N ALA A 655 45.97 9.51 1.81
CA ALA A 655 46.05 9.18 3.23
C ALA A 655 46.33 7.68 3.52
N ASP A 656 46.64 6.87 2.49
CA ASP A 656 46.93 5.42 2.59
C ASP A 656 45.96 4.65 3.50
N VAL A 657 44.65 4.89 3.35
CA VAL A 657 43.62 4.26 4.20
C VAL A 657 43.67 2.72 4.10
N VAL A 658 44.02 2.20 2.93
CA VAL A 658 44.21 0.76 2.69
C VAL A 658 45.40 0.21 3.49
N GLY A 659 46.55 0.89 3.47
CA GLY A 659 47.70 0.53 4.28
C GLY A 659 47.38 0.56 5.77
N MET A 660 46.68 1.60 6.24
CA MET A 660 46.25 1.71 7.66
C MET A 660 45.33 0.57 8.10
N ARG A 661 44.35 0.21 7.27
CA ARG A 661 43.49 -0.96 7.52
C ARG A 661 44.29 -2.24 7.66
N ASN A 662 45.25 -2.47 6.75
CA ASN A 662 46.06 -3.69 6.76
C ASN A 662 47.02 -3.75 7.97
N ASN A 663 47.58 -2.60 8.37
CA ASN A 663 48.44 -2.48 9.55
C ASN A 663 47.69 -2.74 10.85
N LEU A 664 46.41 -2.37 10.93
CA LEU A 664 45.56 -2.65 12.09
C LEU A 664 45.08 -4.12 12.14
N ALA A 665 44.78 -4.71 10.98
CA ALA A 665 44.23 -6.06 10.88
C ALA A 665 45.26 -7.19 11.04
N HIS A 666 46.52 -6.99 10.63
CA HIS A 666 47.57 -8.01 10.69
C HIS A 666 48.54 -7.79 11.85
N PHE A 667 49.05 -8.86 12.45
CA PHE A 667 50.10 -8.80 13.46
C PHE A 667 51.44 -8.44 12.79
N GLN A 668 51.77 -7.14 12.73
CA GLN A 668 53.07 -6.68 12.24
C GLN A 668 54.01 -6.29 13.38
N LYS A 669 55.32 -6.42 13.14
CA LYS A 669 56.39 -5.98 14.07
C LYS A 669 56.50 -4.44 14.17
N THR A 670 55.86 -3.71 13.26
CA THR A 670 55.91 -2.25 13.17
C THR A 670 54.77 -1.63 13.99
N PRO A 671 55.04 -0.66 14.88
CA PRO A 671 54.00 -0.01 15.67
C PRO A 671 53.05 0.79 14.78
N VAL A 672 51.75 0.82 15.15
CA VAL A 672 50.74 1.64 14.48
C VAL A 672 51.09 3.12 14.68
N GLU A 673 51.38 3.85 13.61
CA GLU A 673 51.59 5.30 13.68
C GLU A 673 50.23 5.99 13.87
N LEU A 674 49.90 6.34 15.11
CA LEU A 674 48.62 6.94 15.47
C LEU A 674 48.33 8.27 14.73
N GLY A 675 49.37 9.05 14.40
CA GLY A 675 49.22 10.28 13.61
C GLY A 675 48.81 10.01 12.16
N ALA A 676 49.37 8.97 11.52
CA ALA A 676 48.95 8.55 10.19
C ALA A 676 47.50 8.01 10.19
N LEU A 677 47.13 7.30 11.27
CA LEU A 677 45.76 6.82 11.47
C LEU A 677 44.75 7.97 11.66
N GLU A 678 45.09 9.01 12.42
CA GLU A 678 44.24 10.20 12.55
C GLU A 678 44.04 10.92 11.20
N GLN A 679 45.12 11.08 10.42
CA GLN A 679 45.04 11.65 9.06
C GLN A 679 44.17 10.80 8.13
N ALA A 680 44.27 9.47 8.21
CA ALA A 680 43.42 8.56 7.44
C ALA A 680 41.94 8.65 7.84
N LEU A 681 41.64 8.78 9.14
CA LEU A 681 40.28 8.99 9.63
C LEU A 681 39.71 10.32 9.13
N ASP A 682 40.47 11.41 9.23
CA ASP A 682 40.04 12.73 8.75
C ASP A 682 39.86 12.78 7.22
N ALA A 683 40.77 12.15 6.46
CA ALA A 683 40.60 12.01 5.01
C ALA A 683 39.34 11.20 4.66
N THR A 684 39.06 10.14 5.42
CA THR A 684 37.85 9.33 5.23
C THR A 684 36.59 10.13 5.55
N ARG A 685 36.59 10.90 6.64
CA ARG A 685 35.50 11.81 6.98
C ARG A 685 35.18 12.77 5.83
N ARG A 686 36.19 13.48 5.32
CA ARG A 686 36.02 14.43 4.20
C ARG A 686 35.52 13.76 2.94
N ALA A 687 35.98 12.53 2.67
CA ALA A 687 35.52 11.75 1.52
C ALA A 687 34.03 11.37 1.65
N ILE A 688 33.60 10.87 2.81
CA ILE A 688 32.18 10.51 3.04
C ILE A 688 31.29 11.76 3.07
N GLU A 689 31.68 12.84 3.75
CA GLU A 689 30.93 14.12 3.73
C GLU A 689 30.75 14.64 2.29
N ARG A 690 31.77 14.46 1.42
CA ARG A 690 31.67 14.82 -0.01
C ARG A 690 30.67 13.93 -0.75
N LEU A 691 30.68 12.62 -0.51
CA LEU A 691 29.71 11.67 -1.08
C LEU A 691 28.27 12.01 -0.63
N GLU A 692 28.09 12.32 0.65
CA GLU A 692 26.81 12.77 1.20
C GLU A 692 26.35 14.10 0.61
N ALA A 693 27.26 15.06 0.41
CA ALA A 693 26.95 16.34 -0.21
C ALA A 693 26.47 16.19 -1.66
N MET A 694 27.04 15.25 -2.42
CA MET A 694 26.60 14.92 -3.78
C MET A 694 25.32 14.08 -3.82
N GLY A 695 24.93 13.44 -2.71
CA GLY A 695 23.81 12.51 -2.65
C GLY A 695 24.14 11.09 -3.10
N PHE A 696 25.42 10.68 -3.05
CA PHE A 696 25.83 9.30 -3.37
C PHE A 696 25.51 8.35 -2.22
N CYS A 697 25.56 8.85 -0.98
CA CYS A 697 25.11 8.09 0.18
C CYS A 697 23.58 8.12 0.25
N ARG A 698 22.96 6.95 0.38
CA ARG A 698 21.51 6.79 0.49
C ARG A 698 20.98 7.32 1.82
N MET A 699 20.74 8.62 1.89
CA MET A 699 20.09 9.28 3.01
C MET A 699 18.62 9.53 2.69
N ILE A 700 17.73 9.04 3.55
CA ILE A 700 16.31 9.31 3.39
C ILE A 700 15.99 10.69 3.95
N TYR A 701 15.30 11.47 3.13
CA TYR A 701 14.68 12.72 3.49
C TYR A 701 13.16 12.52 3.60
N ALA A 702 12.58 12.98 4.70
CA ALA A 702 11.14 12.97 4.93
C ALA A 702 10.64 14.41 5.13
N ILE A 703 9.35 14.63 4.89
CA ILE A 703 8.73 15.94 5.07
C ILE A 703 8.82 16.37 6.54
N SER A 704 9.33 17.57 6.78
CA SER A 704 9.36 18.21 8.10
C SER A 704 8.44 19.41 8.17
N GLU A 705 8.26 20.13 7.06
CA GLU A 705 7.39 21.30 7.00
C GLU A 705 6.74 21.42 5.61
N ARG A 706 5.47 21.85 5.59
CA ARG A 706 4.79 22.32 4.39
C ARG A 706 4.12 23.65 4.68
N SER A 707 4.57 24.69 3.98
CA SER A 707 3.91 26.00 4.01
C SER A 707 3.20 26.22 2.68
N THR A 708 1.90 26.50 2.71
CA THR A 708 1.09 26.76 1.52
C THR A 708 0.42 28.12 1.66
N ASP A 709 0.57 28.96 0.65
CA ASP A 709 -0.08 30.26 0.62
C ASP A 709 -1.50 30.18 0.02
N ARG A 710 -2.25 31.29 0.11
CA ARG A 710 -3.62 31.39 -0.40
C ARG A 710 -3.78 31.16 -1.91
N TRP A 711 -2.69 31.20 -2.67
CA TRP A 711 -2.67 31.01 -4.12
C TRP A 711 -2.26 29.59 -4.51
N GLY A 712 -2.06 28.70 -3.53
CA GLY A 712 -1.65 27.32 -3.76
C GLY A 712 -0.17 27.14 -4.07
N ARG A 713 0.65 28.19 -3.89
CA ARG A 713 2.11 28.04 -3.93
C ARG A 713 2.55 27.45 -2.60
N SER A 714 3.37 26.41 -2.64
CA SER A 714 3.86 25.79 -1.43
C SER A 714 5.35 25.56 -1.46
N THR A 715 5.94 25.57 -0.27
CA THR A 715 7.32 25.15 -0.04
C THR A 715 7.26 23.91 0.84
N VAL A 716 7.85 22.82 0.35
CA VAL A 716 7.97 21.57 1.10
C VAL A 716 9.41 21.45 1.54
N THR A 717 9.63 21.43 2.86
CA THR A 717 10.95 21.19 3.44
C THR A 717 11.05 19.72 3.80
N LEU A 718 12.10 19.08 3.28
CA LEU A 718 12.46 17.71 3.60
C LEU A 718 13.71 17.72 4.48
N THR A 719 13.72 16.94 5.55
CA THR A 719 14.85 16.82 6.48
C THR A 719 15.40 15.40 6.48
N GLY A 720 16.73 15.29 6.39
CA GLY A 720 17.47 14.03 6.49
C GLY A 720 17.81 13.69 7.94
N ALA A 721 18.24 12.45 8.18
CA ALA A 721 18.63 11.98 9.52
C ALA A 721 19.85 12.74 10.10
N ASP A 722 20.66 13.35 9.24
CA ASP A 722 21.81 14.20 9.59
C ASP A 722 21.41 15.63 9.99
N GLY A 723 20.12 15.95 9.97
CA GLY A 723 19.59 17.30 10.21
C GLY A 723 19.69 18.23 9.01
N SER A 724 20.21 17.77 7.87
CA SER A 724 20.22 18.56 6.65
C SER A 724 18.79 18.77 6.14
N ALA A 725 18.46 19.98 5.72
CA ALA A 725 17.14 20.34 5.22
C ALA A 725 17.21 20.88 3.79
N ILE A 726 16.28 20.45 2.95
CA ILE A 726 16.13 20.90 1.56
C ILE A 726 14.69 21.34 1.33
N SER A 727 14.52 22.57 0.85
CA SER A 727 13.21 23.12 0.54
C SER A 727 12.98 23.13 -0.97
N LEU A 728 11.84 22.56 -1.39
CA LEU A 728 11.42 22.48 -2.78
C LEU A 728 10.13 23.26 -2.98
N ALA A 729 10.12 24.13 -4.00
CA ALA A 729 8.96 24.94 -4.35
C ALA A 729 7.95 24.12 -5.18
N GLN A 730 6.67 24.42 -5.01
CA GLN A 730 5.56 23.89 -5.78
C GLN A 730 4.62 25.03 -6.22
N PRO A 731 3.97 24.92 -7.40
CA PRO A 731 3.96 23.76 -8.31
C PRO A 731 5.23 23.61 -9.15
N SER A 732 5.59 22.37 -9.49
CA SER A 732 6.70 22.06 -10.41
C SER A 732 6.20 21.73 -11.82
N SER A 733 6.95 22.16 -12.84
CA SER A 733 6.71 21.77 -14.24
C SER A 733 7.14 20.33 -14.55
N PHE A 734 7.76 19.62 -13.60
CA PHE A 734 8.30 18.26 -13.78
C PHE A 734 7.51 17.19 -13.03
N LYS A 735 6.28 17.52 -12.61
CA LYS A 735 5.43 16.60 -11.83
C LYS A 735 5.10 15.31 -12.60
N TRP A 736 5.02 15.37 -13.93
CA TRP A 736 4.69 14.22 -14.79
C TRP A 736 5.88 13.34 -15.17
N VAL A 737 7.07 13.59 -14.61
CA VAL A 737 8.27 12.78 -14.86
C VAL A 737 8.19 11.42 -14.17
N GLY A 738 7.39 11.31 -13.10
CA GLY A 738 7.23 10.05 -12.34
C GLY A 738 8.17 9.90 -11.15
N MET A 739 8.89 10.96 -10.75
CA MET A 739 9.66 10.98 -9.51
C MET A 739 8.77 10.80 -8.27
N PRO A 740 9.31 10.31 -7.14
CA PRO A 740 8.55 10.16 -5.90
C PRO A 740 7.88 11.46 -5.45
N ASN A 741 6.70 11.34 -4.85
CA ASN A 741 5.97 12.49 -4.29
C ASN A 741 6.75 13.08 -3.10
N LEU A 742 6.74 14.40 -2.93
CA LEU A 742 7.35 15.08 -1.80
C LEU A 742 6.73 14.73 -0.44
N GLY A 743 5.53 14.14 -0.42
CA GLY A 743 4.90 13.63 0.80
C GLY A 743 5.44 12.28 1.27
N VAL A 744 6.25 11.57 0.48
CA VAL A 744 6.82 10.27 0.88
C VAL A 744 8.32 10.39 1.19
N PRO A 745 8.84 9.59 2.14
CA PRO A 745 10.27 9.51 2.38
C PRO A 745 11.01 9.04 1.13
N GLN A 746 12.12 9.71 0.79
CA GLN A 746 12.83 9.48 -0.45
C GLN A 746 14.32 9.84 -0.34
N TYR A 747 15.14 9.28 -1.22
CA TYR A 747 16.53 9.68 -1.41
C TYR A 747 16.62 10.91 -2.32
N LEU A 748 17.44 11.88 -1.92
CA LEU A 748 17.71 13.08 -2.71
C LEU A 748 19.12 13.01 -3.29
N PHE A 749 19.22 13.01 -4.62
CA PHE A 749 20.50 13.06 -5.32
C PHE A 749 20.92 14.51 -5.53
N LYS A 750 21.42 15.14 -4.46
CA LYS A 750 21.66 16.60 -4.38
C LYS A 750 22.55 17.16 -5.49
N GLY A 751 23.52 16.38 -5.97
CA GLY A 751 24.41 16.78 -7.06
C GLY A 751 23.79 16.64 -8.46
N ALA A 752 22.73 15.86 -8.63
CA ALA A 752 22.11 15.56 -9.92
C ALA A 752 20.93 16.49 -10.21
N ILE A 753 21.23 17.78 -10.40
CA ILE A 753 20.26 18.81 -10.75
C ILE A 753 20.07 18.80 -12.26
N PHE A 754 18.83 18.69 -12.72
CA PHE A 754 18.47 18.73 -14.14
C PHE A 754 17.77 20.04 -14.54
N GLU A 755 17.25 20.83 -13.59
CA GLU A 755 16.73 22.17 -13.86
C GLU A 755 16.91 23.11 -12.64
N SER A 756 17.22 24.37 -12.91
CA SER A 756 17.29 25.43 -11.90
C SER A 756 15.90 25.93 -11.49
N PRO A 757 15.65 26.30 -10.21
CA PRO A 757 16.63 26.51 -9.14
C PRO A 757 16.81 25.33 -8.16
N GLY A 758 16.56 24.07 -8.56
CA GLY A 758 16.81 22.93 -7.66
C GLY A 758 16.02 21.65 -7.94
N GLU A 759 15.58 21.44 -9.17
CA GLU A 759 14.96 20.17 -9.55
C GLU A 759 16.05 19.12 -9.74
N MET A 760 16.02 18.10 -8.89
CA MET A 760 17.05 17.06 -8.79
C MET A 760 16.44 15.67 -8.88
N LEU A 761 17.27 14.69 -9.22
CA LEU A 761 16.86 13.28 -9.20
C LEU A 761 16.49 12.85 -7.78
N ARG A 762 15.37 12.12 -7.68
CA ARG A 762 14.79 11.65 -6.42
C ARG A 762 14.33 10.21 -6.57
N PHE A 763 14.51 9.41 -5.53
CA PHE A 763 14.29 7.97 -5.60
C PHE A 763 13.63 7.41 -4.34
N SER A 764 12.72 6.46 -4.49
CA SER A 764 12.17 5.70 -3.37
C SER A 764 13.03 4.48 -3.04
N ASP A 765 12.91 3.99 -1.81
CA ASP A 765 13.52 2.73 -1.37
C ASP A 765 12.63 1.54 -1.74
N ASP A 766 13.25 0.42 -2.13
CA ASP A 766 12.56 -0.84 -2.39
C ASP A 766 13.13 -1.95 -1.52
N PRO A 767 12.51 -2.26 -0.38
CA PRO A 767 12.93 -3.38 0.43
C PRO A 767 12.67 -4.68 -0.36
N GLU A 768 13.71 -5.50 -0.53
CA GLU A 768 13.58 -6.82 -1.13
C GLU A 768 12.81 -7.75 -0.19
N SER A 769 11.52 -7.96 -0.47
CA SER A 769 10.57 -8.71 0.36
C SER A 769 9.69 -9.62 -0.51
N SER A 770 8.89 -10.49 0.13
CA SER A 770 7.86 -11.28 -0.55
C SER A 770 6.85 -10.38 -1.27
N PHE A 771 6.52 -9.23 -0.67
CA PHE A 771 5.61 -8.24 -1.24
C PHE A 771 6.21 -7.53 -2.45
N SER A 772 7.46 -7.05 -2.39
CA SER A 772 8.07 -6.45 -3.57
C SER A 772 8.24 -7.48 -4.70
N LYS A 773 8.52 -8.76 -4.41
CA LYS A 773 8.50 -9.82 -5.44
C LYS A 773 7.13 -10.04 -6.06
N MET A 774 6.06 -10.02 -5.27
CA MET A 774 4.67 -10.17 -5.76
C MET A 774 4.29 -9.07 -6.75
N TRP A 775 4.82 -7.87 -6.56
CA TRP A 775 4.63 -6.72 -7.44
C TRP A 775 5.78 -6.51 -8.44
N ASP A 776 6.55 -7.56 -8.76
CA ASP A 776 7.53 -7.48 -9.84
C ASP A 776 6.86 -7.27 -11.21
N ASN A 777 7.51 -6.50 -12.09
CA ASN A 777 6.94 -6.12 -13.40
C ASN A 777 5.58 -5.36 -13.30
N TYR A 778 5.33 -4.64 -12.21
CA TYR A 778 4.24 -3.67 -12.07
C TYR A 778 4.79 -2.24 -12.19
N PRO A 779 4.20 -1.34 -13.00
CA PRO A 779 3.01 -1.53 -13.80
C PRO A 779 3.25 -2.35 -15.08
N ARG A 780 2.32 -3.25 -15.39
CA ARG A 780 2.29 -4.00 -16.64
C ARG A 780 1.51 -3.22 -17.70
N ARG A 781 2.25 -2.63 -18.64
CA ARG A 781 1.70 -1.70 -19.64
C ARG A 781 1.21 -2.42 -20.90
N CYS A 782 0.09 -1.96 -21.44
CA CYS A 782 -0.39 -2.31 -22.78
C CYS A 782 0.64 -1.93 -23.86
N ARG A 783 0.66 -2.65 -24.98
CA ARG A 783 1.50 -2.28 -26.13
C ARG A 783 0.89 -1.07 -26.83
N TYR A 784 1.73 -0.29 -27.51
CA TYR A 784 1.25 0.86 -28.27
C TYR A 784 0.35 0.37 -29.41
N SER A 785 -0.94 0.63 -29.28
CA SER A 785 -1.90 0.39 -30.35
C SER A 785 -1.80 1.51 -31.38
N THR A 786 -1.56 1.17 -32.64
CA THR A 786 -1.69 2.13 -33.76
C THR A 786 -3.15 2.51 -34.06
N TYR A 787 -4.12 2.12 -33.22
CA TYR A 787 -5.51 2.57 -33.28
C TYR A 787 -5.67 4.04 -32.85
N ARG A 788 -5.10 4.95 -33.64
CA ARG A 788 -5.50 6.36 -33.71
C ARG A 788 -5.64 6.78 -35.17
N ALA A 789 -6.76 6.40 -35.77
CA ALA A 789 -7.44 7.10 -36.87
C ALA A 789 -8.73 6.33 -37.20
N GLY A 790 -9.75 6.46 -36.35
CA GLY A 790 -11.01 5.73 -36.52
C GLY A 790 -11.99 6.07 -35.41
N GLY A 791 -12.14 7.36 -35.14
CA GLY A 791 -13.30 7.84 -34.39
C GLY A 791 -14.53 7.68 -35.27
N GLU A 792 -15.11 6.49 -35.32
CA GLU A 792 -16.46 6.28 -35.85
C GLU A 792 -17.25 5.38 -34.88
N ALA A 793 -18.24 6.03 -34.25
CA ALA A 793 -19.53 5.46 -33.89
C ALA A 793 -19.57 4.16 -33.06
N ALA A 794 -19.13 4.23 -31.79
CA ALA A 794 -19.91 3.58 -30.73
C ALA A 794 -21.15 4.45 -30.49
N SER A 795 -22.15 4.25 -31.33
CA SER A 795 -23.36 5.07 -31.45
C SER A 795 -24.12 5.20 -30.12
N ALA A 796 -24.84 6.31 -30.01
CA ALA A 796 -25.63 6.80 -28.87
C ALA A 796 -26.80 5.90 -28.40
N VAL A 797 -26.70 4.58 -28.58
CA VAL A 797 -27.69 3.58 -28.15
C VAL A 797 -27.36 3.01 -26.75
N ASP A 798 -26.09 3.02 -26.33
CA ASP A 798 -25.68 2.50 -25.01
C ASP A 798 -25.78 3.53 -23.86
N ALA A 799 -25.90 4.82 -24.18
CA ALA A 799 -26.06 5.88 -23.17
C ALA A 799 -27.46 5.89 -22.52
N ALA A 800 -28.45 5.20 -23.10
CA ALA A 800 -29.79 5.08 -22.53
C ALA A 800 -29.89 4.01 -21.45
N ALA A 801 -29.02 2.99 -21.46
CA ALA A 801 -29.06 1.86 -20.52
C ALA A 801 -28.39 2.15 -19.17
N SER A 802 -27.61 3.24 -19.06
CA SER A 802 -26.92 3.65 -17.82
C SER A 802 -27.74 4.60 -16.92
N SER A 803 -29.04 4.78 -17.18
CA SER A 803 -29.90 5.74 -16.46
C SER A 803 -30.79 5.13 -15.37
N HIS A 804 -30.73 3.83 -15.13
CA HIS A 804 -31.44 3.22 -14.00
C HIS A 804 -30.57 3.25 -12.75
N LYS A 805 -30.58 4.41 -12.09
CA LYS A 805 -30.36 4.50 -10.64
C LYS A 805 -31.50 3.74 -9.95
N ILE A 806 -31.38 2.42 -9.89
CA ILE A 806 -32.16 1.60 -8.97
C ILE A 806 -31.24 1.34 -7.79
N LEU A 807 -31.39 2.18 -6.76
CA LEU A 807 -30.90 2.04 -5.39
C LEU A 807 -29.43 1.56 -5.16
N PRO A 808 -28.55 2.35 -4.49
CA PRO A 808 -27.19 1.92 -4.14
C PRO A 808 -27.11 0.69 -3.22
#